data_AF-A0A8J6H0H9-F1
#
_entry.id   AF-A0A8J6H0H9-F1
#
_cell.length_a   1.000
_cell.length_b   1.000
_cell.length_c   1.000
_cell.angle_alpha   90.00
_cell.angle_beta   90.00
_cell.angle_gamma   90.00
#
_symmetry.space_group_name_H-M   'P 1'
#
loop_
_entity.id
_entity.type
_entity.pdbx_description
1 polymer ?
#
loop_
_entity_poly.entity_id
_entity_poly.type
_entity_poly.pdbx_seq_one_letter_code
_entity_poly.pdbx_strand_id
1 'polypeptide(L)'
;MEVVEVESPLNPSCKIMTFRPSMEEFREFNKYLAYMESKGAHRAGLAKVIPPKEWKPRQCYDDIDNLLIPAPIQQMVTGQSGLFTQYNIQKKAMTVKEFRQLANSSKYCTPRYLDYEDLERKYWKNLTFVAPIYGADINGSIYDEGVDEWNIARLNTVLDVVEEECGISIEGVNTPYLYFGMWKTTFAWHTEDMDLYSINYLHFGEPKSWQHGKRLERLAQGFFPSSSQGCDAFLRHKMTLISPSVLKKYGIPFDKITQEAGEFMITFPYGYHAGFNHGFNCAESTNFATVRWIDYGKVAKLIIEGQPKTTKSWRHPLGKPPARSPMTVVKQQVASDEESPEILTIDEEVEETESWAKPLIHLWQTKSPNFLAEQEYNAAVAKIEPHCAICTLLMPYYKPESSKEENDSRWETTVNEVVKSGRKTKPIIPEMCFIYSEENIEYSPPNAFLEEDGTSLLISCAKCFVRVHASCYGVPSHDICDGWLCARCKRNALTAECCLCNLRGGALKQTKNNKWAHVICAVAVPEVRFTNVPERTQIDVGRIPLQRLKLQILVDTHSKVLADLEYSLEQILVDTHSKVLADLEYSLEQILVDTHSKVLADLEYSLEQILVDTHSKVLADLEYSLEQILVDTHSKVLADLEYSLEQILVDTHSKVLADLEYSLEQILVDTHSKVLADLEYSLEQILVDTHSKVLADLEYSLEQILVDTHSKVLADLEYSLEQILVDTHSKVLADLEYSLEQILVDTHSKVLADLEYSLEQILVDTHSKVLADLEYSLEQILVDTHSKVLADLEYSLEQILVDTHSKVLADLEYSMELILVDTHSKVLADLEYSLEQILVDTHSKVLADLEYSMEQILVDTHSKVLADLEYSLEQILVDTHSKVLADLEYSMEQILVDTHSKVLADLEYSLEQILVDTHSKVLADLEYSMELILVDTHSKVLADLEYSLEQILVDTHSKVLADLEYSVEQILVDTHSKVLADLEYSLEQILVDTHSKVLADLEYSVEQILVDTHSKVLADLEYSVEQILVDTHSKALADLEYSLEQILVDTHSSLLASVTQVLGLKECSTVSGKCFTSY
;
A
#
# COMPACT_ATOMS: atom_id res chain seq x y z
N MET A 1 60.38 30.05 -25.44
CA MET A 1 59.19 29.82 -24.61
C MET A 1 58.14 30.79 -25.09
N GLU A 2 57.38 30.38 -26.10
CA GLU A 2 56.16 31.10 -26.49
C GLU A 2 55.09 30.74 -25.47
N VAL A 3 54.50 31.77 -24.87
CA VAL A 3 53.38 31.65 -23.93
C VAL A 3 52.14 31.43 -24.79
N VAL A 4 51.59 30.22 -24.74
CA VAL A 4 50.27 29.93 -25.33
C VAL A 4 49.23 30.61 -24.44
N GLU A 5 48.61 31.67 -24.95
CA GLU A 5 47.41 32.27 -24.34
C GLU A 5 46.30 31.21 -24.34
N VAL A 6 45.88 30.79 -23.14
CA VAL A 6 44.72 29.91 -22.97
C VAL A 6 43.47 30.78 -23.18
N GLU A 7 42.81 30.64 -24.33
CA GLU A 7 41.53 31.29 -24.60
C GLU A 7 40.51 30.95 -23.49
N SER A 8 39.81 31.96 -22.99
CA SER A 8 38.76 31.80 -21.99
C SER A 8 37.61 30.94 -22.54
N PRO A 9 37.07 29.97 -21.78
CA PRO A 9 36.07 29.03 -22.30
C PRO A 9 34.74 29.73 -22.62
N LEU A 10 34.17 29.44 -23.80
CA LEU A 10 32.90 29.98 -24.30
C LEU A 10 31.73 29.67 -23.33
N ASN A 11 30.76 30.60 -23.21
CA ASN A 11 29.70 30.62 -22.19
C ASN A 11 30.21 30.41 -20.74
N PRO A 12 31.10 31.30 -20.22
CA PRO A 12 31.68 31.14 -18.88
C PRO A 12 30.64 31.24 -17.77
N SER A 13 29.55 32.00 -17.98
CA SER A 13 28.44 32.12 -17.03
C SER A 13 27.53 30.89 -16.99
N CYS A 14 27.69 29.92 -17.89
CA CYS A 14 26.85 28.73 -18.00
C CYS A 14 25.34 29.06 -18.07
N LYS A 15 24.97 30.12 -18.80
CA LYS A 15 23.58 30.56 -18.95
C LYS A 15 22.89 29.80 -20.07
N ILE A 16 21.58 29.55 -19.92
CA ILE A 16 20.76 28.91 -20.96
C ILE A 16 20.80 29.78 -22.22
N MET A 17 21.12 29.17 -23.35
CA MET A 17 21.23 29.86 -24.64
C MET A 17 19.98 29.59 -25.49
N THR A 18 19.52 30.61 -26.23
CA THR A 18 18.43 30.47 -27.20
C THR A 18 18.97 30.64 -28.61
N PHE A 19 18.76 29.64 -29.45
CA PHE A 19 19.18 29.59 -30.85
C PHE A 19 17.99 29.80 -31.78
N ARG A 20 18.26 30.44 -32.93
CA ARG A 20 17.27 30.73 -33.98
C ARG A 20 17.86 30.38 -35.35
N PRO A 21 17.93 29.09 -35.70
CA PRO A 21 18.48 28.65 -36.98
C PRO A 21 17.69 29.22 -38.17
N SER A 22 18.39 29.48 -39.27
CA SER A 22 17.77 29.55 -40.59
C SER A 22 17.32 28.17 -41.06
N MET A 23 16.43 28.09 -42.06
CA MET A 23 16.00 26.79 -42.60
C MET A 23 17.14 25.94 -43.16
N GLU A 24 18.21 26.56 -43.68
CA GLU A 24 19.40 25.83 -44.14
C GLU A 24 20.19 25.21 -42.98
N GLU A 25 20.33 25.94 -41.87
CA GLU A 25 20.99 25.44 -40.66
C GLU A 25 20.14 24.40 -39.94
N PHE A 26 18.81 24.54 -40.01
CA PHE A 26 17.85 23.66 -39.34
C PHE A 26 17.72 22.29 -40.01
N ARG A 27 18.02 22.12 -41.30
CA ARG A 27 17.89 20.82 -41.98
C ARG A 27 18.69 19.69 -41.34
N GLU A 28 19.89 19.98 -40.85
CA GLU A 28 20.83 18.97 -40.37
C GLU A 28 20.95 19.02 -38.85
N PHE A 29 20.11 18.24 -38.15
CA PHE A 29 20.05 18.19 -36.68
C PHE A 29 21.43 17.99 -36.03
N ASN A 30 22.14 16.92 -36.39
CA ASN A 30 23.45 16.57 -35.82
C ASN A 30 24.50 17.68 -36.00
N LYS A 31 24.50 18.33 -37.17
CA LYS A 31 25.42 19.43 -37.48
C LYS A 31 25.09 20.67 -36.64
N TYR A 32 23.81 20.97 -36.46
CA TYR A 32 23.39 22.13 -35.68
C TYR A 32 23.61 21.93 -34.18
N LEU A 33 23.42 20.71 -33.67
CA LEU A 33 23.77 20.35 -32.31
C LEU A 33 25.26 20.56 -32.03
N ALA A 34 26.14 20.07 -32.91
CA ALA A 34 27.58 20.30 -32.79
C ALA A 34 27.93 21.80 -32.82
N TYR A 35 27.22 22.59 -33.64
CA TYR A 35 27.35 24.05 -33.64
C TYR A 35 26.95 24.67 -32.30
N MET A 36 25.82 24.27 -31.71
CA MET A 36 25.38 24.73 -30.38
C MET A 36 26.43 24.42 -29.30
N GLU A 37 27.00 23.21 -29.34
CA GLU A 37 28.08 22.83 -28.41
C GLU A 37 29.34 23.69 -28.60
N SER A 38 29.70 23.99 -29.85
CA SER A 38 30.84 24.88 -30.17
C SER A 38 30.68 26.30 -29.61
N LYS A 39 29.44 26.74 -29.35
CA LYS A 39 29.13 28.02 -28.70
C LYS A 39 29.07 27.94 -27.17
N GLY A 40 29.24 26.75 -26.60
CA GLY A 40 29.20 26.50 -25.16
C GLY A 40 27.79 26.31 -24.59
N ALA A 41 26.79 25.96 -25.42
CA ALA A 41 25.42 25.72 -24.96
C ALA A 41 25.33 24.61 -23.90
N HIS A 42 26.06 23.50 -24.13
CA HIS A 42 26.12 22.34 -23.25
C HIS A 42 26.53 22.67 -21.81
N ARG A 43 27.28 23.76 -21.60
CA ARG A 43 27.70 24.18 -20.25
C ARG A 43 26.53 24.60 -19.38
N ALA A 44 25.42 25.01 -19.97
CA ALA A 44 24.21 25.36 -19.24
C ALA A 44 23.32 24.15 -18.93
N GLY A 45 23.64 22.95 -19.42
CA GLY A 45 22.82 21.74 -19.27
C GLY A 45 21.50 21.75 -20.04
N LEU A 46 21.05 22.92 -20.50
CA LEU A 46 19.80 23.13 -21.24
C LEU A 46 19.98 24.24 -22.28
N ALA A 47 19.38 24.07 -23.46
CA ALA A 47 19.28 25.11 -24.49
C ALA A 47 17.90 25.11 -25.15
N LYS A 48 17.49 26.29 -25.63
CA LYS A 48 16.27 26.46 -26.41
C LYS A 48 16.62 26.64 -27.89
N VAL A 49 15.86 26.00 -28.78
CA VAL A 49 15.94 26.21 -30.23
C VAL A 49 14.56 26.62 -30.75
N ILE A 50 14.48 27.81 -31.34
CA ILE A 50 13.26 28.30 -31.98
C ILE A 50 13.39 28.01 -33.47
N PRO A 51 12.60 27.09 -34.03
CA PRO A 51 12.71 26.71 -35.44
C PRO A 51 12.34 27.88 -36.37
N PRO A 52 12.73 27.81 -37.66
CA PRO A 52 12.28 28.76 -38.68
C PRO A 52 10.76 28.83 -38.73
N LYS A 53 10.19 30.02 -38.94
CA LYS A 53 8.73 30.24 -38.88
C LYS A 53 7.97 29.45 -39.96
N GLU A 54 8.64 29.12 -41.05
CA GLU A 54 8.14 28.34 -42.17
C GLU A 54 8.07 26.84 -41.88
N TRP A 55 8.84 26.32 -40.91
CA TRP A 55 8.83 24.91 -40.56
C TRP A 55 7.68 24.59 -39.60
N LYS A 56 6.99 23.48 -39.88
CA LYS A 56 5.92 22.95 -39.03
C LYS A 56 5.99 21.43 -39.06
N PRO A 57 5.97 20.76 -37.90
CA PRO A 57 6.03 19.30 -37.84
C PRO A 57 4.67 18.64 -38.14
N ARG A 58 3.58 19.40 -37.99
CA ARG A 58 2.22 18.95 -38.31
C ARG A 58 1.40 20.09 -38.91
N GLN A 59 0.56 19.80 -39.90
CA GLN A 59 -0.32 20.80 -40.51
C GLN A 59 -1.47 21.22 -39.59
N CYS A 60 -2.08 20.27 -38.87
CA CYS A 60 -3.25 20.48 -38.02
C CYS A 60 -3.27 19.47 -36.86
N TYR A 61 -3.78 19.89 -35.71
CA TYR A 61 -3.87 19.08 -34.48
C TYR A 61 -5.32 18.69 -34.12
N ASP A 62 -6.30 18.91 -35.00
CA ASP A 62 -7.72 18.68 -34.66
C ASP A 62 -8.08 17.19 -34.55
N ASP A 63 -7.26 16.30 -35.10
CA ASP A 63 -7.48 14.86 -35.15
C ASP A 63 -6.97 14.10 -33.91
N ILE A 64 -6.15 14.74 -33.08
CA ILE A 64 -5.54 14.12 -31.90
C ILE A 64 -6.54 13.91 -30.75
N ASP A 65 -7.73 14.51 -30.80
CA ASP A 65 -8.76 14.41 -29.76
C ASP A 65 -9.13 12.96 -29.41
N ASN A 66 -9.03 12.07 -30.40
CA ASN A 66 -9.36 10.65 -30.26
C ASN A 66 -8.18 9.79 -29.82
N LEU A 67 -6.98 10.37 -29.69
CA LEU A 67 -5.80 9.65 -29.19
C LEU A 67 -6.06 9.22 -27.74
N LEU A 68 -5.68 7.98 -27.42
CA LEU A 68 -5.86 7.40 -26.09
C LEU A 68 -4.62 7.68 -25.23
N ILE A 69 -4.85 8.13 -23.99
CA ILE A 69 -3.88 8.17 -22.90
C ILE A 69 -4.11 6.89 -22.07
N PRO A 70 -3.26 5.85 -22.18
CA PRO A 70 -3.53 4.54 -21.57
C PRO A 70 -3.36 4.54 -20.05
N ALA A 71 -2.37 5.27 -19.54
CA ALA A 71 -2.05 5.33 -18.11
C ALA A 71 -1.83 6.79 -17.64
N PRO A 72 -2.87 7.63 -17.57
CA PRO A 72 -2.74 8.96 -16.96
C PRO A 72 -2.33 8.83 -15.49
N ILE A 73 -1.42 9.66 -15.01
CA ILE A 73 -0.92 9.64 -13.63
C ILE A 73 -1.39 10.86 -12.85
N GLN A 74 -2.01 10.67 -11.69
CA GLN A 74 -2.30 11.74 -10.74
C GLN A 74 -1.08 11.97 -9.84
N GLN A 75 -0.58 13.20 -9.79
CA GLN A 75 0.64 13.55 -9.09
C GLN A 75 0.33 14.07 -7.68
N MET A 76 0.48 13.20 -6.69
CA MET A 76 0.36 13.54 -5.27
C MET A 76 1.69 14.14 -4.82
N VAL A 77 1.66 15.29 -4.14
CA VAL A 77 2.88 15.96 -3.68
C VAL A 77 2.78 16.23 -2.19
N THR A 78 3.78 15.79 -1.44
CA THR A 78 3.92 16.01 0.01
C THR A 78 5.18 16.82 0.28
N GLY A 79 5.19 17.59 1.37
CA GLY A 79 6.31 18.43 1.76
C GLY A 79 5.96 19.90 1.91
N GLN A 80 6.96 20.73 2.23
CA GLN A 80 6.76 22.13 2.60
C GLN A 80 8.04 22.95 2.42
N SER A 81 7.90 24.28 2.50
CA SER A 81 9.04 25.22 2.47
C SER A 81 9.96 25.10 1.26
N GLY A 82 9.44 24.63 0.13
CA GLY A 82 10.20 24.52 -1.11
C GLY A 82 10.94 23.19 -1.29
N LEU A 83 10.69 22.20 -0.44
CA LEU A 83 11.20 20.82 -0.52
C LEU A 83 10.01 19.87 -0.52
N PHE A 84 9.87 19.06 -1.56
CA PHE A 84 8.72 18.16 -1.71
C PHE A 84 9.12 16.83 -2.35
N THR A 85 8.33 15.80 -2.06
CA THR A 85 8.37 14.49 -2.71
C THR A 85 7.05 14.27 -3.45
N GLN A 86 7.13 13.79 -4.69
CA GLN A 86 5.99 13.48 -5.53
C GLN A 86 5.82 11.97 -5.67
N TYR A 87 4.57 11.50 -5.60
CA TYR A 87 4.17 10.13 -5.87
C TYR A 87 3.12 10.11 -6.98
N ASN A 88 3.14 9.06 -7.80
CA ASN A 88 2.25 8.94 -8.95
C ASN A 88 1.18 7.88 -8.69
N ILE A 89 -0.10 8.25 -8.81
CA ILE A 89 -1.24 7.32 -8.73
C ILE A 89 -1.80 7.15 -10.15
N GLN A 90 -1.73 5.94 -10.70
CA GLN A 90 -2.29 5.67 -12.02
C GLN A 90 -3.83 5.81 -12.01
N LYS A 91 -4.37 6.45 -13.05
CA LYS A 91 -5.80 6.61 -13.31
C LYS A 91 -6.23 5.77 -14.50
N LYS A 92 -7.55 5.62 -14.65
CA LYS A 92 -8.15 4.94 -15.81
C LYS A 92 -7.79 5.67 -17.10
N ALA A 93 -7.61 4.89 -18.17
CA ALA A 93 -7.35 5.39 -19.51
C ALA A 93 -8.42 6.42 -19.92
N MET A 94 -8.01 7.45 -20.66
CA MET A 94 -8.90 8.49 -21.17
C MET A 94 -8.39 9.05 -22.49
N THR A 95 -9.28 9.61 -23.29
CA THR A 95 -8.91 10.28 -24.55
C THR A 95 -8.30 11.66 -24.30
N VAL A 96 -7.53 12.17 -25.26
CA VAL A 96 -7.01 13.55 -25.23
C VAL A 96 -8.16 14.57 -25.11
N LYS A 97 -9.30 14.31 -25.74
CA LYS A 97 -10.50 15.15 -25.60
C LYS A 97 -11.00 15.23 -24.16
N GLU A 98 -11.14 14.10 -23.48
CA GLU A 98 -11.55 14.04 -22.08
C GLU A 98 -10.52 14.71 -21.17
N PHE A 99 -9.23 14.44 -21.40
CA PHE A 99 -8.14 15.07 -20.68
C PHE A 99 -8.14 16.60 -20.85
N ARG A 100 -8.38 17.10 -22.06
CA ARG A 100 -8.49 18.54 -22.34
C ARG A 100 -9.68 19.17 -21.63
N GLN A 101 -10.83 18.49 -21.60
CA GLN A 101 -12.01 18.97 -20.87
C GLN A 101 -11.72 19.04 -19.36
N LEU A 102 -11.04 18.03 -18.82
CA LEU A 102 -10.63 17.98 -17.43
C LEU A 102 -9.63 19.10 -17.08
N ALA A 103 -8.58 19.25 -17.88
CA ALA A 103 -7.55 20.28 -17.73
C ALA A 103 -8.10 21.71 -17.77
N ASN A 104 -9.17 21.93 -18.54
CA ASN A 104 -9.83 23.24 -18.66
C ASN A 104 -11.03 23.41 -17.71
N SER A 105 -11.34 22.42 -16.88
CA SER A 105 -12.40 22.53 -15.87
C SER A 105 -12.02 23.53 -14.79
N SER A 106 -13.02 24.08 -14.08
CA SER A 106 -12.78 25.04 -12.98
C SER A 106 -11.83 24.51 -11.90
N LYS A 107 -11.79 23.19 -11.68
CA LYS A 107 -10.93 22.52 -10.69
C LYS A 107 -9.46 22.50 -11.08
N TYR A 108 -9.16 22.29 -12.36
CA TYR A 108 -7.78 22.07 -12.84
C TYR A 108 -7.26 23.17 -13.76
N CYS A 109 -8.09 24.16 -14.13
CA CYS A 109 -7.68 25.23 -15.03
C CYS A 109 -6.55 26.08 -14.43
N THR A 110 -5.76 26.67 -15.33
CA THR A 110 -4.71 27.62 -14.97
C THR A 110 -5.32 28.81 -14.21
N PRO A 111 -4.80 29.16 -13.02
CA PRO A 111 -5.29 30.30 -12.27
C PRO A 111 -4.97 31.58 -13.04
N ARG A 112 -5.76 32.64 -12.86
CA ARG A 112 -5.42 33.95 -13.42
C ARG A 112 -4.06 34.41 -12.88
N TYR A 113 -3.17 34.92 -13.73
CA TYR A 113 -1.84 35.40 -13.37
C TYR A 113 -1.47 36.67 -14.15
N LEU A 114 -0.49 37.43 -13.66
CA LEU A 114 -0.03 38.67 -14.30
C LEU A 114 1.07 38.41 -15.34
N ASP A 115 2.06 37.60 -14.97
CA ASP A 115 3.21 37.21 -15.77
C ASP A 115 3.72 35.82 -15.33
N TYR A 116 4.73 35.28 -16.02
CA TYR A 116 5.28 33.96 -15.69
C TYR A 116 5.91 33.89 -14.30
N GLU A 117 6.40 34.99 -13.74
CA GLU A 117 6.90 35.00 -12.36
C GLU A 117 5.77 34.88 -11.35
N ASP A 118 4.62 35.51 -11.61
CA ASP A 118 3.41 35.35 -10.81
C ASP A 118 2.87 33.92 -10.86
N LEU A 119 2.87 33.32 -12.04
CA LEU A 119 2.46 31.93 -12.20
C LEU A 119 3.42 30.96 -11.49
N GLU A 120 4.74 31.17 -11.59
CA GLU A 120 5.75 30.40 -10.87
C GLU A 120 5.57 30.49 -9.35
N ARG A 121 5.29 31.69 -8.81
CA ARG A 121 4.96 31.84 -7.38
C ARG A 121 3.73 31.05 -6.98
N LYS A 122 2.68 31.05 -7.81
CA LYS A 122 1.44 30.31 -7.56
C LYS A 122 1.64 28.80 -7.64
N TYR A 123 2.49 28.33 -8.56
CA TYR A 123 2.87 26.93 -8.66
C TYR A 123 3.50 26.44 -7.34
N TRP A 124 4.58 27.10 -6.89
CA TRP A 124 5.29 26.69 -5.67
C TRP A 124 4.46 26.87 -4.40
N LYS A 125 3.54 27.84 -4.36
CA LYS A 125 2.65 28.06 -3.22
C LYS A 125 1.56 26.99 -3.10
N ASN A 126 1.04 26.49 -4.22
CA ASN A 126 -0.15 25.64 -4.23
C ASN A 126 0.14 24.18 -4.62
N LEU A 127 1.42 23.78 -4.63
CA LEU A 127 1.86 22.50 -5.20
C LEU A 127 1.16 21.28 -4.57
N THR A 128 0.96 21.27 -3.25
CA THR A 128 0.35 20.19 -2.46
C THR A 128 -1.19 20.17 -2.50
N PHE A 129 -1.83 21.23 -3.00
CA PHE A 129 -3.30 21.34 -3.08
C PHE A 129 -3.81 20.87 -4.43
N VAL A 130 -4.89 20.09 -4.51
CA VAL A 130 -5.44 19.55 -5.78
C VAL A 130 -4.34 18.89 -6.64
N ALA A 131 -4.22 17.57 -6.50
CA ALA A 131 -3.28 16.77 -7.27
C ALA A 131 -3.66 16.76 -8.78
N PRO A 132 -2.81 17.31 -9.68
CA PRO A 132 -3.07 17.36 -11.12
C PRO A 132 -2.87 15.98 -11.75
N ILE A 133 -3.38 15.80 -12.98
CA ILE A 133 -3.24 14.55 -13.75
C ILE A 133 -2.37 14.80 -14.97
N TYR A 134 -1.40 13.93 -15.23
CA TYR A 134 -0.45 14.05 -16.33
C TYR A 134 -0.57 12.84 -17.25
N GLY A 135 -0.75 13.06 -18.55
CA GLY A 135 -0.66 11.99 -19.54
C GLY A 135 0.77 11.86 -20.02
N ALA A 136 1.61 11.14 -19.28
CA ALA A 136 3.04 10.99 -19.58
C ALA A 136 3.34 9.67 -20.31
N ASP A 137 4.51 9.62 -20.94
CA ASP A 137 5.14 8.38 -21.46
C ASP A 137 4.24 7.59 -22.42
N ILE A 138 3.52 8.31 -23.29
CA ILE A 138 2.65 7.69 -24.29
C ILE A 138 3.47 7.42 -25.56
N ASN A 139 3.69 6.14 -25.88
CA ASN A 139 4.41 5.73 -27.09
C ASN A 139 3.76 6.31 -28.36
N GLY A 140 4.54 7.04 -29.16
CA GLY A 140 4.11 7.53 -30.47
C GLY A 140 4.67 8.90 -30.85
N SER A 141 4.48 9.26 -32.13
CA SER A 141 4.81 10.58 -32.66
C SER A 141 3.60 11.17 -33.38
N ILE A 142 3.43 12.49 -33.26
CA ILE A 142 2.39 13.24 -34.00
C ILE A 142 2.98 14.12 -35.11
N TYR A 143 4.22 13.87 -35.52
CA TYR A 143 4.79 14.46 -36.74
C TYR A 143 4.03 13.94 -37.97
N ASP A 144 3.83 14.79 -38.98
CA ASP A 144 3.29 14.36 -40.26
C ASP A 144 4.29 13.47 -41.00
N GLU A 145 3.75 12.51 -41.76
CA GLU A 145 4.57 11.69 -42.67
C GLU A 145 5.30 12.59 -43.69
N GLY A 146 6.60 12.39 -43.84
CA GLY A 146 7.45 13.17 -44.76
C GLY A 146 8.11 14.42 -44.17
N VAL A 147 7.93 14.72 -42.88
CA VAL A 147 8.78 15.72 -42.18
C VAL A 147 10.09 15.04 -41.78
N ASP A 148 11.21 15.50 -42.35
CA ASP A 148 12.53 14.89 -42.09
C ASP A 148 13.41 15.77 -41.19
N GLU A 149 13.22 17.09 -41.19
CA GLU A 149 13.98 17.98 -40.33
C GLU A 149 13.54 17.85 -38.87
N TRP A 150 14.48 17.51 -37.98
CA TRP A 150 14.26 17.44 -36.52
C TRP A 150 13.09 16.54 -36.12
N ASN A 151 12.86 15.48 -36.88
CA ASN A 151 11.84 14.49 -36.56
C ASN A 151 12.27 13.66 -35.35
N ILE A 152 11.57 13.82 -34.23
CA ILE A 152 11.90 13.18 -32.96
C ILE A 152 11.87 11.65 -33.08
N ALA A 153 11.01 11.09 -33.94
CA ALA A 153 10.95 9.65 -34.15
C ALA A 153 12.16 9.08 -34.91
N ARG A 154 13.01 9.93 -35.52
CA ARG A 154 14.16 9.51 -36.34
C ARG A 154 15.22 10.61 -36.45
N LEU A 155 15.95 10.85 -35.36
CA LEU A 155 16.96 11.92 -35.30
C LEU A 155 18.26 11.57 -36.05
N ASN A 156 18.44 10.29 -36.44
CA ASN A 156 19.64 9.73 -37.09
C ASN A 156 20.92 10.01 -36.29
N THR A 157 20.92 9.61 -35.03
CA THR A 157 22.04 9.75 -34.10
C THR A 157 22.74 8.42 -33.83
N VAL A 158 23.73 8.42 -32.94
CA VAL A 158 24.53 7.22 -32.63
C VAL A 158 23.68 6.12 -31.98
N LEU A 159 22.56 6.48 -31.32
CA LEU A 159 21.63 5.50 -30.75
C LEU A 159 20.83 4.75 -31.82
N ASP A 160 20.52 5.38 -32.95
CA ASP A 160 19.74 4.75 -34.02
C ASP A 160 20.57 3.66 -34.73
N VAL A 161 21.91 3.82 -34.78
CA VAL A 161 22.84 2.79 -35.26
C VAL A 161 22.81 1.53 -34.38
N VAL A 162 22.61 1.68 -33.07
CA VAL A 162 22.52 0.54 -32.14
C VAL A 162 21.28 -0.29 -32.41
N GLU A 163 20.15 0.36 -32.73
CA GLU A 163 18.93 -0.35 -33.10
C GLU A 163 19.07 -1.07 -34.45
N GLU A 164 19.65 -0.40 -35.46
CA GLU A 164 19.83 -0.96 -36.81
C GLU A 164 20.84 -2.12 -36.86
N GLU A 165 21.95 -2.05 -36.12
CA GLU A 165 23.02 -3.06 -36.15
C GLU A 165 22.84 -4.18 -35.12
N CYS A 166 22.26 -3.90 -33.95
CA CYS A 166 22.12 -4.87 -32.86
C CYS A 166 20.67 -5.38 -32.65
N GLY A 167 19.66 -4.74 -33.25
CA GLY A 167 18.25 -5.15 -33.16
C GLY A 167 17.59 -4.91 -31.79
N ILE A 168 18.08 -3.93 -31.02
CA ILE A 168 17.58 -3.62 -29.67
C ILE A 168 16.77 -2.31 -29.71
N SER A 169 15.48 -2.37 -29.36
CA SER A 169 14.60 -1.21 -29.16
C SER A 169 14.35 -0.99 -27.67
N ILE A 170 14.51 0.23 -27.19
CA ILE A 170 14.30 0.64 -25.79
C ILE A 170 13.27 1.76 -25.76
N GLU A 171 12.05 1.44 -25.31
CA GLU A 171 10.95 2.40 -25.28
C GLU A 171 11.33 3.68 -24.50
N GLY A 172 11.04 4.85 -25.09
CA GLY A 172 11.34 6.15 -24.52
C GLY A 172 12.77 6.65 -24.69
N VAL A 173 13.71 5.75 -24.95
CA VAL A 173 15.13 6.08 -25.11
C VAL A 173 15.48 6.24 -26.58
N ASN A 174 15.04 5.33 -27.45
CA ASN A 174 15.15 5.48 -28.91
C ASN A 174 13.78 5.49 -29.62
N THR A 175 12.68 5.49 -28.87
CA THR A 175 11.33 5.73 -29.39
C THR A 175 10.75 7.05 -28.83
N PRO A 176 9.86 7.74 -29.57
CA PRO A 176 9.26 9.00 -29.11
C PRO A 176 8.13 8.77 -28.11
N TYR A 177 8.09 9.62 -27.08
CA TYR A 177 6.99 9.74 -26.13
C TYR A 177 6.23 11.05 -26.26
N LEU A 178 4.92 10.98 -26.12
CA LEU A 178 4.01 12.11 -26.01
C LEU A 178 3.64 12.38 -24.55
N TYR A 179 3.53 13.67 -24.24
CA TYR A 179 3.21 14.19 -22.93
C TYR A 179 2.07 15.20 -23.01
N PHE A 180 0.92 14.89 -22.40
CA PHE A 180 -0.20 15.80 -22.25
C PHE A 180 -0.20 16.41 -20.84
N GLY A 181 0.15 17.69 -20.76
CA GLY A 181 0.19 18.45 -19.52
C GLY A 181 -1.11 19.15 -19.18
N MET A 182 -1.34 19.40 -17.90
CA MET A 182 -2.32 20.38 -17.40
C MET A 182 -1.65 21.29 -16.37
N TRP A 183 -2.37 22.29 -15.85
CA TRP A 183 -1.81 23.18 -14.84
C TRP A 183 -1.26 22.38 -13.64
N LYS A 184 -0.05 22.76 -13.19
CA LYS A 184 0.75 22.12 -12.13
C LYS A 184 1.34 20.76 -12.42
N THR A 185 1.07 20.10 -13.55
CA THR A 185 1.77 18.83 -13.79
C THR A 185 3.27 19.07 -13.88
N THR A 186 4.04 18.22 -13.20
CA THR A 186 5.42 18.47 -12.81
C THR A 186 6.33 17.34 -13.29
N PHE A 187 7.54 17.70 -13.71
CA PHE A 187 8.65 16.77 -13.90
C PHE A 187 9.76 17.14 -12.92
N ALA A 188 10.11 16.19 -12.05
CA ALA A 188 11.00 16.45 -10.93
C ALA A 188 12.47 16.59 -11.34
N TRP A 189 13.34 16.90 -10.39
CA TRP A 189 14.77 17.03 -10.65
C TRP A 189 15.39 15.70 -11.05
N HIS A 190 15.88 15.60 -12.28
CA HIS A 190 16.56 14.42 -12.79
C HIS A 190 17.58 14.75 -13.90
N THR A 191 18.42 13.79 -14.22
CA THR A 191 19.13 13.68 -15.50
C THR A 191 18.47 12.56 -16.31
N GLU A 192 18.67 12.57 -17.63
CA GLU A 192 18.19 11.50 -18.50
C GLU A 192 18.80 10.14 -18.14
N ASP A 193 18.16 9.06 -18.56
CA ASP A 193 18.70 7.71 -18.38
C ASP A 193 20.04 7.56 -19.10
N MET A 194 20.98 6.86 -18.44
CA MET A 194 22.40 6.81 -18.83
C MET A 194 23.05 8.19 -19.05
N ASP A 195 22.50 9.26 -18.46
CA ASP A 195 22.91 10.64 -18.67
C ASP A 195 22.94 11.06 -20.16
N LEU A 196 22.00 10.55 -20.95
CA LEU A 196 21.81 10.90 -22.36
C LEU A 196 21.44 12.37 -22.58
N TYR A 197 21.38 12.78 -23.86
CA TYR A 197 20.67 14.00 -24.23
C TYR A 197 19.17 13.69 -24.29
N SER A 198 18.33 14.72 -24.15
CA SER A 198 16.94 14.67 -24.61
C SER A 198 16.60 15.86 -25.48
N ILE A 199 15.67 15.63 -26.42
CA ILE A 199 15.01 16.68 -27.20
C ILE A 199 13.54 16.70 -26.82
N ASN A 200 12.99 17.89 -26.59
CA ASN A 200 11.57 18.08 -26.30
C ASN A 200 10.99 19.17 -27.21
N TYR A 201 9.94 18.86 -27.95
CA TYR A 201 9.19 19.81 -28.76
C TYR A 201 7.79 20.02 -28.19
N LEU A 202 7.41 21.28 -27.94
CA LEU A 202 6.07 21.61 -27.48
C LEU A 202 5.16 21.86 -28.68
N HIS A 203 4.33 20.87 -29.06
CA HIS A 203 3.49 20.94 -30.26
C HIS A 203 2.46 22.06 -30.20
N PHE A 204 1.70 22.13 -29.11
CA PHE A 204 0.65 23.13 -28.92
C PHE A 204 0.28 23.30 -27.44
N GLY A 205 -0.57 24.29 -27.17
CA GLY A 205 -1.15 24.56 -25.86
C GLY A 205 -0.32 25.51 -25.02
N GLU A 206 -0.52 25.45 -23.71
CA GLU A 206 0.11 26.36 -22.75
C GLU A 206 1.61 26.07 -22.53
N PRO A 207 2.41 27.07 -22.14
CA PRO A 207 3.87 26.92 -22.00
C PRO A 207 4.32 25.89 -20.96
N LYS A 208 5.59 25.47 -21.06
CA LYS A 208 6.29 24.61 -20.08
C LYS A 208 7.47 25.37 -19.50
N SER A 209 7.54 25.51 -18.17
CA SER A 209 8.68 26.16 -17.51
C SER A 209 9.73 25.16 -17.07
N TRP A 210 10.99 25.46 -17.39
CA TRP A 210 12.16 24.63 -17.13
C TRP A 210 13.11 25.34 -16.17
N GLN A 211 13.71 24.55 -15.30
CA GLN A 211 14.77 24.94 -14.38
C GLN A 211 15.94 23.99 -14.58
N HIS A 212 17.16 24.52 -14.54
CA HIS A 212 18.39 23.74 -14.58
C HIS A 212 19.27 24.08 -13.40
N GLY A 213 19.93 23.09 -12.79
CA GLY A 213 20.78 23.25 -11.61
C GLY A 213 22.11 22.51 -11.73
N LYS A 214 23.17 23.04 -11.11
CA LYS A 214 24.46 22.34 -10.99
C LYS A 214 24.75 21.98 -9.55
N ARG A 215 25.45 20.87 -9.31
CA ARG A 215 25.83 20.41 -7.95
C ARG A 215 24.61 20.14 -7.05
N LEU A 216 23.54 19.64 -7.64
CA LEU A 216 22.27 19.40 -6.96
C LEU A 216 22.34 18.18 -6.02
N GLU A 217 23.03 17.12 -6.42
CA GLU A 217 23.11 15.84 -5.67
C GLU A 217 23.39 16.06 -4.18
N ARG A 218 24.47 16.78 -3.83
CA ARG A 218 24.84 17.00 -2.42
C ARG A 218 23.80 17.78 -1.63
N LEU A 219 23.10 18.72 -2.27
CA LEU A 219 22.03 19.46 -1.62
C LEU A 219 20.83 18.53 -1.37
N ALA A 220 20.47 17.72 -2.38
CA ALA A 220 19.36 16.79 -2.29
C ALA A 220 19.63 15.71 -1.23
N GLN A 221 20.82 15.12 -1.19
CA GLN A 221 21.23 14.14 -0.18
C GLN A 221 21.09 14.68 1.26
N GLY A 222 21.41 15.96 1.46
CA GLY A 222 21.29 16.60 2.78
C GLY A 222 19.86 16.89 3.23
N PHE A 223 18.91 17.02 2.30
CA PHE A 223 17.50 17.27 2.61
C PHE A 223 16.60 16.04 2.55
N PHE A 224 17.03 15.00 1.83
CA PHE A 224 16.32 13.74 1.68
C PHE A 224 17.25 12.58 2.09
N PRO A 225 17.68 12.52 3.37
CA PRO A 225 18.67 11.55 3.84
C PRO A 225 18.17 10.11 3.71
N SER A 226 16.90 9.84 4.04
CA SER A 226 16.29 8.51 3.90
C SER A 226 16.30 8.03 2.44
N SER A 227 15.92 8.89 1.49
CA SER A 227 16.00 8.56 0.06
C SER A 227 17.43 8.39 -0.44
N SER A 228 18.38 9.18 0.06
CA SER A 228 19.79 9.05 -0.29
C SER A 228 20.45 7.82 0.32
N GLN A 229 19.97 7.33 1.47
CA GLN A 229 20.49 6.13 2.12
C GLN A 229 19.95 4.87 1.44
N GLY A 230 18.69 4.87 1.02
CA GLY A 230 18.10 3.76 0.26
C GLY A 230 18.51 3.70 -1.22
N CYS A 231 19.00 4.80 -1.81
CA CYS A 231 19.51 4.80 -3.18
C CYS A 231 20.54 5.91 -3.43
N ASP A 232 21.76 5.52 -3.82
CA ASP A 232 22.86 6.43 -4.18
C ASP A 232 22.51 7.36 -5.37
N ALA A 233 21.50 7.00 -6.18
CA ALA A 233 21.02 7.73 -7.36
C ALA A 233 19.52 8.12 -7.27
N PHE A 234 18.94 8.27 -6.07
CA PHE A 234 17.50 8.47 -5.86
C PHE A 234 16.82 9.59 -6.67
N LEU A 235 17.56 10.61 -7.12
CA LEU A 235 17.02 11.65 -8.02
C LEU A 235 16.53 11.06 -9.37
N ARG A 236 17.00 9.88 -9.76
CA ARG A 236 16.51 9.13 -10.92
C ARG A 236 15.10 8.57 -10.73
N HIS A 237 14.58 8.50 -9.51
CA HIS A 237 13.18 8.12 -9.27
C HIS A 237 12.20 9.19 -9.78
N LYS A 238 12.70 10.39 -10.14
CA LYS A 238 11.90 11.52 -10.66
C LYS A 238 10.78 11.94 -9.69
N MET A 239 11.04 11.86 -8.38
CA MET A 239 10.10 12.22 -7.31
C MET A 239 10.50 13.47 -6.51
N THR A 240 11.75 13.94 -6.60
CA THR A 240 12.26 15.01 -5.71
C THR A 240 12.11 16.42 -6.31
N LEU A 241 11.41 17.30 -5.58
CA LEU A 241 11.15 18.69 -5.98
C LEU A 241 11.83 19.67 -5.04
N ILE A 242 12.66 20.54 -5.60
CA ILE A 242 13.40 21.59 -4.87
C ILE A 242 13.15 22.92 -5.55
N SER A 243 12.62 23.88 -4.81
CA SER A 243 12.25 25.20 -5.35
C SER A 243 13.46 26.09 -5.64
N PRO A 244 13.35 27.04 -6.60
CA PRO A 244 14.37 28.06 -6.85
C PRO A 244 14.78 28.87 -5.62
N SER A 245 13.85 29.11 -4.70
CA SER A 245 14.11 29.81 -3.45
C SER A 245 15.11 29.05 -2.56
N VAL A 246 14.98 27.73 -2.49
CA VAL A 246 15.92 26.86 -1.76
C VAL A 246 17.26 26.82 -2.48
N LEU A 247 17.29 26.63 -3.79
CA LEU A 247 18.54 26.64 -4.57
C LEU A 247 19.32 27.94 -4.37
N LYS A 248 18.63 29.09 -4.43
CA LYS A 248 19.21 30.41 -4.18
C LYS A 248 19.74 30.55 -2.75
N LYS A 249 18.99 30.07 -1.75
CA LYS A 249 19.38 30.12 -0.33
C LYS A 249 20.68 29.36 -0.06
N TYR A 250 20.87 28.21 -0.72
CA TYR A 250 22.07 27.37 -0.54
C TYR A 250 23.16 27.62 -1.59
N GLY A 251 23.05 28.70 -2.36
CA GLY A 251 24.09 29.10 -3.33
C GLY A 251 24.28 28.12 -4.49
N ILE A 252 23.27 27.31 -4.81
CA ILE A 252 23.28 26.41 -5.96
C ILE A 252 23.05 27.23 -7.23
N PRO A 253 23.99 27.21 -8.20
CA PRO A 253 23.79 27.89 -9.48
C PRO A 253 22.65 27.22 -10.25
N PHE A 254 21.64 28.01 -10.59
CA PHE A 254 20.53 27.57 -11.41
C PHE A 254 20.15 28.66 -12.43
N ASP A 255 19.43 28.24 -13.47
CA ASP A 255 18.84 29.13 -14.46
C ASP A 255 17.44 28.63 -14.82
N LYS A 256 16.58 29.52 -15.32
CA LYS A 256 15.19 29.20 -15.65
C LYS A 256 14.81 29.75 -17.02
N ILE A 257 13.98 29.02 -17.75
CA ILE A 257 13.47 29.43 -19.06
C ILE A 257 12.07 28.83 -19.27
N THR A 258 11.19 29.55 -19.96
CA THR A 258 9.86 29.07 -20.34
C THR A 258 9.86 28.71 -21.81
N GLN A 259 9.49 27.49 -22.16
CA GLN A 259 9.28 26.98 -23.51
C GLN A 259 7.84 27.25 -23.94
N GLU A 260 7.67 27.95 -25.05
CA GLU A 260 6.37 28.21 -25.67
C GLU A 260 6.08 27.21 -26.80
N ALA A 261 4.82 27.15 -27.23
CA ALA A 261 4.42 26.25 -28.31
C ALA A 261 5.20 26.55 -29.60
N GLY A 262 5.65 25.49 -30.27
CA GLY A 262 6.48 25.56 -31.46
C GLY A 262 7.99 25.64 -31.18
N GLU A 263 8.43 25.57 -29.93
CA GLU A 263 9.85 25.65 -29.55
C GLU A 263 10.41 24.29 -29.11
N PHE A 264 11.70 24.06 -29.38
CA PHE A 264 12.46 22.93 -28.89
C PHE A 264 13.27 23.28 -27.64
N MET A 265 13.39 22.30 -26.75
CA MET A 265 14.34 22.28 -25.64
C MET A 265 15.28 21.09 -25.82
N ILE A 266 16.59 21.32 -25.65
CA ILE A 266 17.61 20.28 -25.65
C ILE A 266 18.27 20.25 -24.29
N THR A 267 18.19 19.11 -23.61
CA THR A 267 18.97 18.82 -22.41
C THR A 267 20.30 18.17 -22.85
N PHE A 268 21.37 18.45 -22.09
CA PHE A 268 22.70 17.92 -22.36
C PHE A 268 23.07 16.88 -21.30
N PRO A 269 24.01 15.96 -21.59
CA PRO A 269 24.46 14.93 -20.67
C PRO A 269 24.77 15.46 -19.27
N TYR A 270 24.19 14.79 -18.27
CA TYR A 270 24.30 15.12 -16.85
C TYR A 270 23.76 16.53 -16.47
N GLY A 271 22.91 17.13 -17.33
CA GLY A 271 22.23 18.38 -17.09
C GLY A 271 20.96 18.21 -16.25
N TYR A 272 21.06 18.37 -14.93
CA TYR A 272 19.90 18.30 -14.05
C TYR A 272 18.85 19.34 -14.42
N HIS A 273 17.62 18.88 -14.61
CA HIS A 273 16.50 19.75 -14.93
C HIS A 273 15.21 19.32 -14.23
N ALA A 274 14.31 20.29 -14.04
CA ALA A 274 12.99 20.11 -13.47
C ALA A 274 12.04 21.18 -14.02
N GLY A 275 10.74 21.04 -13.80
CA GLY A 275 9.80 22.04 -14.26
C GLY A 275 8.32 21.66 -14.16
N PHE A 276 7.48 22.52 -14.72
CA PHE A 276 6.02 22.38 -14.64
C PHE A 276 5.31 22.96 -15.87
N ASN A 277 4.12 22.44 -16.14
CA ASN A 277 3.23 22.89 -17.22
C ASN A 277 2.29 24.02 -16.75
N HIS A 278 2.08 25.01 -17.63
CA HIS A 278 1.24 26.17 -17.35
C HIS A 278 -0.25 25.87 -17.51
N GLY A 279 -0.62 24.84 -18.24
CA GLY A 279 -2.01 24.48 -18.53
C GLY A 279 -2.07 23.31 -19.52
N PHE A 280 -3.21 23.16 -20.21
CA PHE A 280 -3.35 22.10 -21.21
C PHE A 280 -2.33 22.26 -22.35
N ASN A 281 -1.47 21.27 -22.54
CA ASN A 281 -0.47 21.26 -23.61
C ASN A 281 -0.12 19.85 -24.08
N CYS A 282 0.62 19.76 -25.18
CA CYS A 282 1.17 18.51 -25.70
C CYS A 282 2.62 18.70 -26.12
N ALA A 283 3.51 17.89 -25.57
CA ALA A 283 4.92 17.85 -25.95
C ALA A 283 5.29 16.45 -26.45
N GLU A 284 6.30 16.37 -27.29
CA GLU A 284 6.92 15.12 -27.76
C GLU A 284 8.40 15.15 -27.40
N SER A 285 8.95 14.04 -26.91
CA SER A 285 10.38 13.92 -26.62
C SER A 285 10.92 12.52 -26.80
N THR A 286 12.24 12.43 -26.95
CA THR A 286 13.01 11.19 -26.93
C THR A 286 14.44 11.48 -26.46
N ASN A 287 15.20 10.44 -26.14
CA ASN A 287 16.64 10.57 -25.89
C ASN A 287 17.44 10.41 -27.18
N PHE A 288 18.65 10.97 -27.19
CA PHE A 288 19.58 10.78 -28.30
C PHE A 288 21.03 10.85 -27.81
N ALA A 289 21.97 10.36 -28.62
CA ALA A 289 23.38 10.30 -28.25
C ALA A 289 24.28 10.93 -29.31
N THR A 290 25.40 11.47 -28.85
CA THR A 290 26.54 11.86 -29.69
C THR A 290 27.81 11.18 -29.18
N VAL A 291 28.89 11.23 -29.95
CA VAL A 291 30.20 10.69 -29.49
C VAL A 291 30.63 11.27 -28.14
N ARG A 292 30.27 12.52 -27.84
CA ARG A 292 30.58 13.18 -26.55
C ARG A 292 29.88 12.50 -25.36
N TRP A 293 28.70 11.92 -25.56
CA TRP A 293 27.96 11.28 -24.49
C TRP A 293 28.63 9.99 -23.99
N ILE A 294 29.40 9.29 -24.82
CA ILE A 294 29.98 7.97 -24.50
C ILE A 294 30.72 7.99 -23.14
N ASP A 295 31.48 9.05 -22.85
CA ASP A 295 32.22 9.13 -21.60
C ASP A 295 31.33 9.46 -20.39
N TYR A 296 30.17 10.09 -20.58
CA TYR A 296 29.15 10.25 -19.54
C TYR A 296 28.45 8.93 -19.26
N GLY A 297 28.03 8.20 -20.31
CA GLY A 297 27.36 6.91 -20.18
C GLY A 297 28.19 5.86 -19.42
N LYS A 298 29.52 5.85 -19.60
CA LYS A 298 30.44 4.94 -18.88
C LYS A 298 30.49 5.16 -17.36
N VAL A 299 30.15 6.35 -16.87
CA VAL A 299 30.28 6.74 -15.45
C VAL A 299 28.96 7.17 -14.84
N ALA A 300 27.84 7.00 -15.56
CA ALA A 300 26.52 7.32 -15.08
C ALA A 300 26.22 6.48 -13.83
N LYS A 301 25.87 7.15 -12.73
CA LYS A 301 25.36 6.46 -11.54
C LYS A 301 24.00 5.88 -11.88
N LEU A 302 23.80 4.60 -11.62
CA LEU A 302 22.53 3.92 -11.82
C LEU A 302 21.83 3.77 -10.46
N ILE A 303 20.51 3.57 -10.50
CA ILE A 303 19.79 3.10 -9.32
C ILE A 303 20.33 1.71 -9.01
N ILE A 304 20.84 1.52 -7.80
CA ILE A 304 21.22 0.22 -7.25
C ILE A 304 20.19 0.01 -6.14
N GLU A 305 19.17 -0.80 -6.40
CA GLU A 305 18.20 -1.16 -5.37
C GLU A 305 18.85 -2.21 -4.46
N GLY A 306 19.17 -1.81 -3.21
CA GLY A 306 19.76 -2.67 -2.17
C GLY A 306 20.90 -2.00 -1.38
N GLN A 307 20.76 -1.94 -0.04
CA GLN A 307 21.63 -1.44 1.06
C GLN A 307 21.42 -0.01 1.60
N PRO A 308 21.11 0.14 2.91
CA PRO A 308 21.52 1.28 3.73
C PRO A 308 22.61 0.93 4.77
N LYS A 309 23.52 1.90 4.96
CA LYS A 309 24.71 1.84 5.83
C LYS A 309 24.40 2.22 7.28
N THR A 310 24.79 1.36 8.23
CA THR A 310 24.57 1.47 9.68
C THR A 310 25.43 2.52 10.42
N THR A 311 24.89 3.07 11.53
CA THR A 311 25.69 3.59 12.67
C THR A 311 25.05 3.31 14.05
N LYS A 312 25.35 2.14 14.61
CA LYS A 312 25.96 1.82 15.94
C LYS A 312 25.48 2.45 17.28
N SER A 313 25.12 1.51 18.18
CA SER A 313 25.69 1.24 19.55
C SER A 313 25.13 2.08 20.72
N TRP A 314 24.77 1.55 21.90
CA TRP A 314 25.56 0.79 22.91
C TRP A 314 24.60 0.03 23.89
N ARG A 315 24.61 -1.31 24.03
CA ARG A 315 25.49 -2.25 24.80
C ARG A 315 25.15 -2.53 26.30
N HIS A 316 24.79 -3.82 26.54
CA HIS A 316 25.29 -4.79 27.57
C HIS A 316 24.72 -4.83 29.01
N PRO A 317 24.84 -5.96 29.76
CA PRO A 317 24.95 -7.39 29.38
C PRO A 317 24.12 -8.41 30.24
N LEU A 318 23.91 -9.59 29.65
CA LEU A 318 23.30 -10.83 30.15
C LEU A 318 23.78 -11.35 31.53
N GLY A 319 22.85 -11.99 32.25
CA GLY A 319 23.12 -12.99 33.30
C GLY A 319 22.24 -14.24 33.12
N LYS A 320 22.84 -15.34 32.65
CA LYS A 320 22.22 -16.68 32.48
C LYS A 320 22.08 -17.45 33.85
N PRO A 321 21.70 -18.76 33.86
CA PRO A 321 20.42 -19.41 34.20
C PRO A 321 20.64 -20.31 35.48
N PRO A 322 20.28 -21.60 35.65
CA PRO A 322 19.16 -22.48 35.24
C PRO A 322 18.57 -23.31 36.44
N ALA A 323 17.73 -24.31 36.13
CA ALA A 323 17.83 -25.72 36.61
C ALA A 323 16.63 -26.32 37.37
N ARG A 324 16.15 -27.45 36.83
CA ARG A 324 16.25 -28.76 37.52
C ARG A 324 16.45 -29.93 36.55
N SER A 325 17.72 -30.27 36.37
CA SER A 325 18.27 -31.64 36.21
C SER A 325 17.93 -32.48 37.47
N PRO A 326 18.17 -33.82 37.56
CA PRO A 326 19.53 -34.33 37.81
C PRO A 326 19.90 -35.82 37.53
N MET A 327 21.18 -36.00 37.14
CA MET A 327 22.23 -36.87 37.73
C MET A 327 22.14 -38.41 37.55
N THR A 328 23.23 -39.19 37.43
CA THR A 328 24.63 -39.11 37.91
C THR A 328 25.45 -40.14 37.11
N VAL A 329 26.77 -40.04 36.87
CA VAL A 329 27.87 -40.57 37.73
C VAL A 329 29.25 -40.05 37.23
N VAL A 330 29.76 -38.98 37.84
CA VAL A 330 31.02 -38.88 38.66
C VAL A 330 32.03 -40.06 38.49
N LYS A 331 33.33 -39.97 38.12
CA LYS A 331 34.43 -39.08 38.55
C LYS A 331 35.77 -39.43 37.85
N GLN A 332 36.60 -38.38 37.65
CA GLN A 332 38.06 -38.26 37.90
C GLN A 332 39.16 -39.08 37.16
N GLN A 333 40.03 -38.28 36.51
CA GLN A 333 41.50 -38.14 36.69
C GLN A 333 42.51 -38.84 35.76
N VAL A 334 43.14 -37.97 34.93
CA VAL A 334 44.59 -37.66 34.77
C VAL A 334 45.54 -38.65 34.05
N ALA A 335 46.06 -38.12 32.93
CA ALA A 335 47.38 -38.26 32.27
C ALA A 335 47.94 -39.63 31.86
N SER A 336 48.20 -39.81 30.55
CA SER A 336 49.55 -39.97 29.98
C SER A 336 49.51 -40.38 28.49
N ASP A 337 50.37 -39.73 27.70
CA ASP A 337 51.17 -40.21 26.56
C ASP A 337 50.58 -41.00 25.38
N GLU A 338 50.92 -40.46 24.20
CA GLU A 338 51.18 -41.06 22.88
C GLU A 338 50.18 -42.06 22.27
N GLU A 339 49.52 -41.64 21.19
CA GLU A 339 49.38 -42.45 19.97
C GLU A 339 49.09 -41.57 18.73
N SER A 340 49.63 -41.99 17.59
CA SER A 340 49.70 -41.34 16.28
C SER A 340 48.33 -41.08 15.61
N PRO A 341 48.21 -40.10 14.68
CA PRO A 341 46.97 -39.89 13.93
C PRO A 341 46.75 -41.04 12.92
N GLU A 342 45.59 -41.70 13.03
CA GLU A 342 45.11 -42.69 12.06
C GLU A 342 44.77 -41.99 10.73
N ILE A 343 45.29 -42.56 9.64
CA ILE A 343 45.05 -42.14 8.26
C ILE A 343 43.73 -42.76 7.83
N LEU A 344 42.68 -41.96 7.61
CA LEU A 344 41.47 -42.38 6.92
C LEU A 344 41.81 -42.77 5.47
N THR A 345 41.35 -43.95 5.06
CA THR A 345 41.62 -44.53 3.74
C THR A 345 40.69 -43.97 2.67
N ILE A 346 41.28 -43.57 1.54
CA ILE A 346 40.70 -42.87 0.37
C ILE A 346 39.42 -43.51 -0.23
N ASP A 347 39.12 -44.77 0.08
CA ASP A 347 38.00 -45.49 -0.53
C ASP A 347 36.62 -45.13 0.09
N GLU A 348 36.57 -44.56 1.29
CA GLU A 348 35.30 -44.17 1.94
C GLU A 348 34.71 -42.84 1.40
N GLU A 349 35.52 -41.93 0.84
CA GLU A 349 35.04 -40.69 0.18
C GLU A 349 34.28 -40.95 -1.14
N VAL A 350 34.42 -42.13 -1.75
CA VAL A 350 33.88 -42.44 -3.10
C VAL A 350 32.45 -42.97 -3.05
N GLU A 351 31.99 -43.51 -1.91
CA GLU A 351 30.64 -44.08 -1.78
C GLU A 351 29.54 -43.00 -1.61
N GLU A 352 29.88 -41.78 -1.20
CA GLU A 352 28.90 -40.69 -0.97
C GLU A 352 28.73 -39.71 -2.16
N THR A 353 29.52 -39.84 -3.23
CA THR A 353 29.53 -38.93 -4.39
C THR A 353 28.62 -39.39 -5.55
N GLU A 354 27.89 -38.47 -6.20
CA GLU A 354 26.95 -38.81 -7.30
C GLU A 354 27.64 -39.40 -8.52
N SER A 355 26.90 -40.23 -9.27
CA SER A 355 27.37 -40.92 -10.46
C SER A 355 27.98 -40.01 -11.54
N TRP A 356 27.52 -38.76 -11.67
CA TRP A 356 28.04 -37.79 -12.64
C TRP A 356 29.37 -37.15 -12.22
N ALA A 357 29.66 -37.06 -10.91
CA ALA A 357 30.86 -36.42 -10.36
C ALA A 357 32.07 -37.36 -10.33
N LYS A 358 31.83 -38.68 -10.31
CA LYS A 358 32.87 -39.74 -10.31
C LYS A 358 34.03 -39.51 -11.30
N PRO A 359 33.82 -39.03 -12.55
CA PRO A 359 34.91 -38.80 -13.50
C PRO A 359 35.82 -37.60 -13.18
N LEU A 360 35.38 -36.66 -12.34
CA LEU A 360 36.08 -35.39 -12.07
C LEU A 360 36.84 -35.38 -10.73
N ILE A 361 36.50 -36.26 -9.79
CA ILE A 361 37.08 -36.31 -8.42
C ILE A 361 38.62 -36.30 -8.44
N HIS A 362 39.22 -37.08 -9.33
CA HIS A 362 40.68 -37.21 -9.42
C HIS A 362 41.37 -36.10 -10.24
N LEU A 363 40.62 -35.15 -10.82
CA LEU A 363 41.15 -34.09 -11.67
C LEU A 363 41.41 -32.79 -10.92
N TRP A 364 40.88 -32.62 -9.70
CA TRP A 364 41.08 -31.40 -8.91
C TRP A 364 42.53 -31.24 -8.46
N GLN A 365 43.05 -30.01 -8.49
CA GLN A 365 44.43 -29.69 -8.09
C GLN A 365 44.70 -29.98 -6.60
N THR A 366 43.67 -29.93 -5.76
CA THR A 366 43.72 -30.27 -4.32
C THR A 366 44.01 -31.75 -4.07
N LYS A 367 43.70 -32.64 -5.03
CA LYS A 367 44.03 -34.07 -4.95
C LYS A 367 45.38 -34.37 -5.63
N SER A 368 45.97 -35.52 -5.35
CA SER A 368 47.27 -35.90 -5.94
C SER A 368 47.19 -36.05 -7.48
N PRO A 369 48.24 -35.70 -8.25
CA PRO A 369 48.23 -35.81 -9.71
C PRO A 369 47.90 -37.22 -10.22
N ASN A 370 46.73 -37.37 -10.87
CA ASN A 370 46.28 -38.63 -11.46
C ASN A 370 46.20 -38.53 -12.99
N PHE A 371 47.30 -38.88 -13.66
CA PHE A 371 47.39 -38.78 -15.11
C PHE A 371 46.46 -39.75 -15.86
N LEU A 372 46.07 -40.87 -15.25
CA LEU A 372 45.11 -41.82 -15.84
C LEU A 372 43.71 -41.21 -15.87
N ALA A 373 43.27 -40.59 -14.78
CA ALA A 373 42.00 -39.86 -14.74
C ALA A 373 41.96 -38.74 -15.78
N GLU A 374 43.06 -37.99 -15.95
CA GLU A 374 43.15 -36.96 -17.00
C GLU A 374 43.04 -37.54 -18.42
N GLN A 375 43.61 -38.73 -18.66
CA GLN A 375 43.50 -39.44 -19.93
C GLN A 375 42.06 -39.87 -20.21
N GLU A 376 41.36 -40.42 -19.21
CA GLU A 376 39.96 -40.84 -19.31
C GLU A 376 39.04 -39.65 -19.57
N TYR A 377 39.23 -38.56 -18.82
CA TYR A 377 38.48 -37.31 -19.00
C TYR A 377 38.67 -36.75 -20.41
N ASN A 378 39.91 -36.59 -20.86
CA ASN A 378 40.20 -36.07 -22.20
C ASN A 378 39.62 -36.97 -23.31
N ALA A 379 39.64 -38.30 -23.12
CA ALA A 379 39.06 -39.25 -24.05
C ALA A 379 37.53 -39.19 -24.09
N ALA A 380 36.87 -38.90 -22.97
CA ALA A 380 35.43 -38.69 -22.89
C ALA A 380 35.02 -37.38 -23.58
N VAL A 381 35.69 -36.26 -23.27
CA VAL A 381 35.44 -34.96 -23.89
C VAL A 381 35.66 -35.02 -25.41
N ALA A 382 36.65 -35.78 -25.88
CA ALA A 382 36.91 -35.98 -27.31
C ALA A 382 35.76 -36.64 -28.09
N LYS A 383 34.78 -37.25 -27.41
CA LYS A 383 33.60 -37.89 -28.02
C LYS A 383 32.37 -36.98 -28.09
N ILE A 384 32.34 -35.88 -27.36
CA ILE A 384 31.21 -34.94 -27.33
C ILE A 384 31.36 -33.96 -28.51
N GLU A 385 30.31 -33.70 -29.29
CA GLU A 385 30.33 -32.69 -30.37
C GLU A 385 30.61 -31.31 -29.76
N PRO A 386 31.50 -30.44 -30.31
CA PRO A 386 32.16 -30.45 -31.62
C PRO A 386 33.46 -31.27 -31.70
N HIS A 387 33.71 -32.14 -30.71
CA HIS A 387 34.89 -33.01 -30.58
C HIS A 387 36.22 -32.26 -30.38
N CYS A 388 36.18 -30.98 -30.03
CA CYS A 388 37.34 -30.17 -29.69
C CYS A 388 37.18 -29.59 -28.29
N ALA A 389 38.13 -29.90 -27.41
CA ALA A 389 38.18 -29.46 -26.00
C ALA A 389 38.36 -27.94 -25.80
N ILE A 390 38.47 -27.16 -26.88
CA ILE A 390 38.53 -25.69 -26.82
C ILE A 390 37.17 -25.15 -27.26
N CYS A 391 36.64 -25.63 -28.40
CA CYS A 391 35.34 -25.24 -28.95
C CYS A 391 34.14 -25.56 -28.04
N THR A 392 34.32 -26.38 -27.00
CA THR A 392 33.30 -26.60 -25.97
C THR A 392 32.87 -25.31 -25.26
N LEU A 393 33.68 -24.24 -25.29
CA LEU A 393 33.36 -22.95 -24.68
C LEU A 393 32.08 -22.29 -25.21
N LEU A 394 31.77 -22.46 -26.50
CA LEU A 394 30.68 -21.76 -27.18
C LEU A 394 29.56 -22.70 -27.66
N MET A 395 29.44 -23.87 -27.03
CA MET A 395 28.33 -24.79 -27.28
C MET A 395 27.12 -24.36 -26.45
N PRO A 396 25.98 -23.99 -27.06
CA PRO A 396 24.75 -23.75 -26.32
C PRO A 396 24.19 -25.07 -25.78
N TYR A 397 23.94 -25.16 -24.47
CA TYR A 397 23.18 -26.26 -23.87
C TYR A 397 21.67 -26.02 -24.11
N TYR A 398 21.24 -26.12 -25.37
CA TYR A 398 19.83 -26.16 -25.73
C TYR A 398 19.46 -27.58 -26.15
N LYS A 399 18.71 -28.29 -25.31
CA LYS A 399 17.93 -29.46 -25.74
C LYS A 399 16.54 -28.96 -26.15
N PRO A 400 16.05 -29.26 -27.36
CA PRO A 400 14.65 -29.05 -27.69
C PRO A 400 13.80 -30.01 -26.85
N GLU A 401 12.82 -29.47 -26.13
CA GLU A 401 11.76 -30.24 -25.49
C GLU A 401 10.92 -30.96 -26.54
N SER A 402 11.21 -32.23 -26.80
CA SER A 402 10.22 -33.18 -27.33
C SER A 402 10.70 -34.63 -27.20
N SER A 403 10.34 -35.31 -26.09
CA SER A 403 9.79 -36.67 -26.08
C SER A 403 9.84 -37.29 -24.68
N LYS A 404 8.70 -37.87 -24.29
CA LYS A 404 8.36 -38.53 -23.03
C LYS A 404 9.34 -39.61 -22.54
N GLU A 405 9.44 -39.66 -21.21
CA GLU A 405 9.59 -40.79 -20.26
C GLU A 405 10.67 -41.88 -20.43
N GLU A 406 11.36 -42.09 -19.30
CA GLU A 406 11.99 -43.30 -18.76
C GLU A 406 13.27 -43.92 -19.40
N ASN A 407 14.21 -44.23 -18.48
CA ASN A 407 15.38 -45.10 -18.59
C ASN A 407 16.45 -44.76 -19.64
N ASP A 408 17.66 -44.37 -19.20
CA ASP A 408 18.81 -45.23 -19.48
C ASP A 408 20.05 -44.93 -18.62
N SER A 409 20.45 -45.95 -17.87
CA SER A 409 21.81 -46.36 -17.54
C SER A 409 22.81 -46.23 -18.71
N ARG A 410 23.24 -45.01 -19.06
CA ARG A 410 24.13 -44.78 -20.22
C ARG A 410 25.59 -44.45 -19.88
N TRP A 411 26.11 -45.03 -18.79
CA TRP A 411 27.57 -45.19 -18.60
C TRP A 411 28.06 -46.62 -18.75
N GLU A 412 27.20 -47.58 -19.14
CA GLU A 412 27.65 -48.90 -19.55
C GLU A 412 27.75 -49.02 -21.09
N THR A 413 28.99 -48.92 -21.53
CA THR A 413 29.62 -49.61 -22.66
C THR A 413 28.73 -50.17 -23.78
N THR A 414 28.74 -49.51 -24.93
CA THR A 414 28.85 -50.20 -26.23
C THR A 414 30.12 -49.74 -26.95
N VAL A 415 31.01 -50.72 -27.10
CA VAL A 415 32.24 -50.65 -27.87
C VAL A 415 31.88 -50.56 -29.36
N ASN A 416 32.62 -49.73 -30.10
CA ASN A 416 32.68 -49.61 -31.58
C ASN A 416 31.94 -48.44 -32.24
N GLU A 417 32.50 -47.23 -32.14
CA GLU A 417 32.74 -46.40 -33.32
C GLU A 417 33.97 -45.52 -33.07
N VAL A 418 35.14 -45.99 -33.54
CA VAL A 418 36.37 -45.20 -33.49
C VAL A 418 36.25 -44.09 -34.54
N VAL A 419 35.91 -42.88 -34.11
CA VAL A 419 36.02 -41.67 -34.95
C VAL A 419 37.49 -41.53 -35.37
N LYS A 420 37.77 -41.84 -36.64
CA LYS A 420 39.14 -41.88 -37.20
C LYS A 420 39.83 -40.52 -37.05
N SER A 421 41.11 -40.55 -36.65
CA SER A 421 42.02 -39.40 -36.74
C SER A 421 42.07 -38.92 -38.20
N GLY A 422 41.78 -37.63 -38.44
CA GLY A 422 41.81 -37.05 -39.78
C GLY A 422 40.51 -36.38 -40.27
N ARG A 423 39.43 -36.35 -39.48
CA ARG A 423 38.19 -35.63 -39.83
C ARG A 423 38.39 -34.10 -39.72
N LYS A 424 37.90 -33.34 -40.69
CA LYS A 424 37.87 -31.86 -40.68
C LYS A 424 36.48 -31.39 -40.29
N THR A 425 36.39 -30.44 -39.37
CA THR A 425 35.11 -29.79 -38.98
C THR A 425 35.35 -28.28 -38.79
N LYS A 426 34.29 -27.47 -38.85
CA LYS A 426 34.39 -26.02 -38.63
C LYS A 426 34.59 -25.74 -37.13
N PRO A 427 35.62 -24.97 -36.74
CA PRO A 427 35.75 -24.49 -35.38
C PRO A 427 34.57 -23.59 -34.99
N ILE A 428 34.02 -23.78 -33.80
CA ILE A 428 32.94 -22.91 -33.28
C ILE A 428 33.52 -21.59 -32.77
N ILE A 429 34.74 -21.60 -32.21
CA ILE A 429 35.37 -20.38 -31.67
C ILE A 429 35.88 -19.49 -32.81
N PRO A 430 35.37 -18.25 -32.93
CA PRO A 430 35.85 -17.28 -33.92
C PRO A 430 37.31 -16.84 -33.68
N GLU A 431 38.00 -16.42 -34.76
CA GLU A 431 39.40 -15.97 -34.67
C GLU A 431 39.58 -14.73 -33.80
N MET A 432 38.57 -13.85 -33.75
CA MET A 432 38.59 -12.64 -32.94
C MET A 432 38.74 -12.93 -31.44
N CYS A 433 38.28 -14.08 -30.95
CA CYS A 433 38.39 -14.46 -29.54
C CYS A 433 39.85 -14.65 -29.07
N PHE A 434 40.80 -14.70 -30.00
CA PHE A 434 42.22 -14.85 -29.69
C PHE A 434 43.03 -13.57 -29.95
N ILE A 435 42.41 -12.53 -30.53
CA ILE A 435 43.04 -11.24 -30.86
C ILE A 435 42.65 -10.21 -29.80
N TYR A 436 43.65 -9.49 -29.28
CA TYR A 436 43.45 -8.34 -28.40
C TYR A 436 44.02 -7.09 -29.11
N SER A 437 43.20 -6.05 -29.32
CA SER A 437 43.62 -4.78 -29.96
C SER A 437 43.12 -3.58 -29.17
N GLU A 438 44.02 -2.66 -28.81
CA GLU A 438 43.70 -1.34 -28.20
C GLU A 438 43.38 -0.27 -29.29
N GLU A 439 43.46 -0.62 -30.58
CA GLU A 439 43.19 0.27 -31.72
C GLU A 439 42.15 -0.36 -32.67
N ASN A 440 41.28 0.47 -33.26
CA ASN A 440 40.32 0.05 -34.30
C ASN A 440 41.08 -0.44 -35.54
N ILE A 441 41.18 -1.76 -35.73
CA ILE A 441 41.69 -2.35 -36.97
C ILE A 441 40.50 -2.81 -37.79
N GLU A 442 40.24 -2.15 -38.92
CA GLU A 442 39.17 -2.45 -39.89
C GLU A 442 39.33 -3.79 -40.64
N TYR A 443 40.35 -4.62 -40.33
CA TYR A 443 40.58 -5.89 -41.01
C TYR A 443 41.16 -6.96 -40.09
N SER A 444 40.38 -8.01 -39.80
CA SER A 444 40.86 -9.24 -39.15
C SER A 444 41.77 -10.02 -40.12
N PRO A 445 43.01 -10.36 -39.74
CA PRO A 445 43.83 -11.25 -40.56
C PRO A 445 43.16 -12.64 -40.62
N PRO A 446 43.10 -13.30 -41.79
CA PRO A 446 42.59 -14.66 -41.90
C PRO A 446 43.42 -15.59 -41.02
N ASN A 447 42.78 -16.49 -40.26
CA ASN A 447 43.47 -17.50 -39.47
C ASN A 447 44.37 -18.32 -40.42
N ALA A 448 45.69 -18.23 -40.23
CA ALA A 448 46.68 -18.88 -41.08
C ALA A 448 46.55 -20.42 -41.15
N PHE A 449 45.74 -21.02 -40.28
CA PHE A 449 45.57 -22.47 -40.14
C PHE A 449 44.16 -22.97 -40.44
N LEU A 450 43.24 -22.11 -40.91
CA LEU A 450 41.96 -22.52 -41.49
C LEU A 450 42.12 -22.84 -42.97
N GLU A 451 41.38 -23.83 -43.46
CA GLU A 451 41.30 -24.11 -44.90
C GLU A 451 40.37 -23.10 -45.60
N GLU A 452 40.41 -23.05 -46.95
CA GLU A 452 39.60 -22.12 -47.75
C GLU A 452 38.08 -22.29 -47.53
N ASP A 453 37.63 -23.45 -47.05
CA ASP A 453 36.23 -23.75 -46.72
C ASP A 453 35.83 -23.43 -45.26
N GLY A 454 36.76 -22.87 -44.48
CA GLY A 454 36.58 -22.54 -43.06
C GLY A 454 36.66 -23.75 -42.12
N THR A 455 37.09 -24.93 -42.58
CA THR A 455 37.27 -26.12 -41.73
C THR A 455 38.69 -26.25 -41.20
N SER A 456 38.85 -27.03 -40.13
CA SER A 456 40.13 -27.36 -39.51
C SER A 456 40.22 -28.84 -39.17
N LEU A 457 41.41 -29.41 -39.26
CA LEU A 457 41.68 -30.80 -38.88
C LEU A 457 41.52 -30.99 -37.36
N LEU A 458 40.81 -32.06 -36.95
CA LEU A 458 40.78 -32.52 -35.55
C LEU A 458 42.01 -33.41 -35.27
N ILE A 459 42.84 -32.98 -34.33
CA ILE A 459 44.03 -33.70 -33.87
C ILE A 459 43.86 -34.19 -32.44
N SER A 460 44.44 -35.35 -32.11
CA SER A 460 44.38 -35.96 -30.77
C SER A 460 45.78 -36.23 -30.26
N CYS A 461 46.07 -35.87 -29.01
CA CYS A 461 47.37 -36.14 -28.41
C CYS A 461 47.53 -37.64 -28.15
N ALA A 462 48.63 -38.24 -28.64
CA ALA A 462 48.91 -39.66 -28.43
C ALA A 462 49.17 -40.06 -26.97
N LYS A 463 49.46 -39.08 -26.09
CA LYS A 463 49.78 -39.32 -24.67
C LYS A 463 48.62 -38.99 -23.73
N CYS A 464 48.05 -37.79 -23.77
CA CYS A 464 46.96 -37.41 -22.85
C CYS A 464 45.54 -37.48 -23.47
N PHE A 465 45.42 -37.93 -24.72
CA PHE A 465 44.16 -38.05 -25.47
C PHE A 465 43.35 -36.77 -25.69
N VAL A 466 43.83 -35.60 -25.27
CA VAL A 466 43.16 -34.32 -25.56
C VAL A 466 42.98 -34.15 -27.07
N ARG A 467 41.76 -33.83 -27.49
CA ARG A 467 41.39 -33.62 -28.89
C ARG A 467 41.02 -32.16 -29.14
N VAL A 468 41.61 -31.57 -30.17
CA VAL A 468 41.42 -30.14 -30.51
C VAL A 468 41.44 -29.95 -32.02
N HIS A 469 40.83 -28.87 -32.49
CA HIS A 469 41.11 -28.36 -33.84
C HIS A 469 42.55 -27.84 -33.91
N ALA A 470 43.26 -28.14 -34.99
CA ALA A 470 44.61 -27.65 -35.25
C ALA A 470 44.67 -26.11 -35.19
N SER A 471 43.70 -25.42 -35.79
CA SER A 471 43.55 -23.95 -35.74
C SER A 471 43.30 -23.42 -34.32
N CYS A 472 42.39 -24.03 -33.54
CA CYS A 472 42.10 -23.59 -32.16
C CYS A 472 43.28 -23.75 -31.20
N TYR A 473 44.18 -24.70 -31.46
CA TYR A 473 45.37 -24.94 -30.64
C TYR A 473 46.66 -24.34 -31.25
N GLY A 474 46.56 -23.69 -32.41
CA GLY A 474 47.66 -23.02 -33.09
C GLY A 474 48.75 -23.99 -33.59
N VAL A 475 48.34 -25.06 -34.28
CA VAL A 475 49.25 -26.06 -34.87
C VAL A 475 49.12 -26.01 -36.40
N PRO A 476 50.21 -25.72 -37.13
CA PRO A 476 50.19 -25.76 -38.59
C PRO A 476 49.91 -27.17 -39.12
N SER A 477 49.20 -27.28 -40.25
CA SER A 477 48.83 -28.57 -40.84
C SER A 477 50.02 -29.46 -41.22
N HIS A 478 51.19 -28.87 -41.53
CA HIS A 478 52.43 -29.59 -41.86
C HIS A 478 53.16 -30.19 -40.65
N ASP A 479 52.86 -29.72 -39.44
CA ASP A 479 53.44 -30.23 -38.18
C ASP A 479 52.65 -31.41 -37.60
N ILE A 480 51.58 -31.82 -38.28
CA ILE A 480 50.68 -32.89 -37.84
C ILE A 480 51.20 -34.20 -38.42
N CYS A 481 51.83 -35.02 -37.57
CA CYS A 481 52.27 -36.37 -37.90
C CYS A 481 51.54 -37.43 -37.06
N ASP A 482 51.61 -38.69 -37.49
CA ASP A 482 51.16 -39.82 -36.67
C ASP A 482 51.92 -39.81 -35.34
N GLY A 483 51.18 -39.84 -34.23
CA GLY A 483 51.74 -39.74 -32.88
C GLY A 483 51.93 -38.31 -32.34
N TRP A 484 51.21 -37.31 -32.87
CA TRP A 484 51.26 -35.92 -32.38
C TRP A 484 51.12 -35.80 -30.85
N LEU A 485 51.95 -34.94 -30.26
CA LEU A 485 51.95 -34.62 -28.83
C LEU A 485 51.59 -33.15 -28.59
N CYS A 486 50.65 -32.89 -27.68
CA CYS A 486 50.31 -31.53 -27.27
C CYS A 486 51.50 -30.84 -26.57
N ALA A 487 51.46 -29.51 -26.41
CA ALA A 487 52.58 -28.73 -25.88
C ALA A 487 53.03 -29.22 -24.49
N ARG A 488 52.08 -29.65 -23.65
CA ARG A 488 52.32 -30.26 -22.32
C ARG A 488 53.04 -31.60 -22.42
N CYS A 489 52.51 -32.53 -23.20
CA CYS A 489 53.09 -33.87 -23.34
C CYS A 489 54.44 -33.86 -24.06
N LYS A 490 54.65 -32.96 -25.03
CA LYS A 490 55.93 -32.79 -25.73
C LYS A 490 57.07 -32.37 -24.80
N ARG A 491 56.75 -31.63 -23.72
CA ARG A 491 57.71 -31.21 -22.68
C ARG A 491 57.78 -32.16 -21.48
N ASN A 492 57.05 -33.27 -21.51
CA ASN A 492 56.90 -34.20 -20.39
C ASN A 492 56.45 -33.54 -19.07
N ALA A 493 55.66 -32.48 -19.14
CA ALA A 493 55.17 -31.74 -17.98
C ALA A 493 53.84 -32.34 -17.46
N LEU A 494 53.90 -33.56 -16.92
CA LEU A 494 52.69 -34.34 -16.59
C LEU A 494 51.93 -33.82 -15.36
N THR A 495 52.59 -33.07 -14.47
CA THR A 495 52.01 -32.41 -13.30
C THR A 495 51.68 -30.94 -13.57
N ALA A 496 51.66 -30.52 -14.84
CA ALA A 496 51.36 -29.14 -15.18
C ALA A 496 49.87 -28.84 -14.99
N GLU A 497 49.62 -27.80 -14.21
CA GLU A 497 48.31 -27.34 -13.77
C GLU A 497 47.98 -25.98 -14.39
N CYS A 498 46.69 -25.74 -14.61
CA CYS A 498 46.24 -24.43 -15.07
C CYS A 498 46.38 -23.41 -13.95
N CYS A 499 47.01 -22.26 -14.21
CA CYS A 499 47.12 -21.19 -13.23
C CYS A 499 45.89 -20.25 -13.20
N LEU A 500 44.81 -20.60 -13.90
CA LEU A 500 43.57 -19.82 -13.98
C LEU A 500 42.35 -20.59 -13.45
N CYS A 501 42.45 -21.90 -13.18
CA CYS A 501 41.38 -22.73 -12.61
C CYS A 501 41.98 -23.95 -11.89
N ASN A 502 41.19 -24.66 -11.08
CA ASN A 502 41.65 -25.79 -10.26
C ASN A 502 41.51 -27.18 -10.93
N LEU A 503 41.24 -27.25 -12.24
CA LEU A 503 41.01 -28.52 -12.94
C LEU A 503 42.25 -28.98 -13.73
N ARG A 504 42.62 -30.26 -13.62
CA ARG A 504 43.64 -30.93 -14.46
C ARG A 504 42.99 -31.57 -15.69
N GLY A 505 43.79 -31.82 -16.73
CA GLY A 505 43.30 -32.26 -18.05
C GLY A 505 43.15 -31.09 -19.04
N GLY A 506 42.49 -31.29 -20.17
CA GLY A 506 42.22 -30.24 -21.16
C GLY A 506 43.43 -29.76 -21.99
N ALA A 507 43.22 -28.73 -22.81
CA ALA A 507 44.20 -28.21 -23.76
C ALA A 507 45.08 -27.09 -23.14
N LEU A 508 46.26 -27.44 -22.65
CA LEU A 508 47.18 -26.53 -21.95
C LEU A 508 48.29 -25.94 -22.84
N LYS A 509 48.67 -24.67 -22.60
CA LYS A 509 49.82 -23.97 -23.20
C LYS A 509 50.61 -23.22 -22.12
N GLN A 510 51.89 -22.94 -22.38
CA GLN A 510 52.73 -22.21 -21.43
C GLN A 510 52.45 -20.71 -21.46
N THR A 511 52.41 -20.11 -20.28
CA THR A 511 52.33 -18.66 -20.06
C THR A 511 53.73 -18.02 -20.17
N LYS A 512 53.77 -16.68 -20.26
CA LYS A 512 55.02 -15.90 -20.31
C LYS A 512 55.90 -16.07 -19.06
N ASN A 513 55.30 -16.39 -17.91
CA ASN A 513 55.99 -16.62 -16.64
C ASN A 513 56.30 -18.11 -16.36
N ASN A 514 56.37 -18.95 -17.40
CA ASN A 514 56.67 -20.39 -17.32
C ASN A 514 55.65 -21.25 -16.54
N LYS A 515 54.46 -20.71 -16.22
CA LYS A 515 53.31 -21.49 -15.75
C LYS A 515 52.55 -22.09 -16.95
N TRP A 516 51.43 -22.76 -16.68
CA TRP A 516 50.55 -23.31 -17.71
C TRP A 516 49.14 -22.76 -17.53
N ALA A 517 48.43 -22.55 -18.64
CA ALA A 517 47.03 -22.15 -18.64
C ALA A 517 46.30 -22.92 -19.72
N HIS A 518 45.02 -23.24 -19.51
CA HIS A 518 44.21 -23.80 -20.59
C HIS A 518 43.97 -22.74 -21.64
N VAL A 519 43.94 -23.15 -22.90
CA VAL A 519 43.61 -22.23 -24.00
C VAL A 519 42.18 -21.69 -23.82
N ILE A 520 41.25 -22.50 -23.31
CA ILE A 520 39.88 -22.06 -22.99
C ILE A 520 39.86 -20.98 -21.90
N CYS A 521 40.58 -21.17 -20.79
CA CYS A 521 40.65 -20.18 -19.71
C CYS A 521 41.35 -18.89 -20.15
N ALA A 522 42.35 -18.99 -21.02
CA ALA A 522 43.02 -17.81 -21.58
C ALA A 522 42.16 -17.01 -22.57
N VAL A 523 41.14 -17.64 -23.18
CA VAL A 523 40.12 -16.96 -24.01
C VAL A 523 39.00 -16.38 -23.13
N ALA A 524 38.62 -17.08 -22.06
CA ALA A 524 37.51 -16.68 -21.19
C ALA A 524 37.85 -15.53 -20.24
N VAL A 525 39.13 -15.30 -19.92
CA VAL A 525 39.57 -14.20 -19.03
C VAL A 525 39.97 -12.98 -19.88
N PRO A 526 39.22 -11.86 -19.85
CA PRO A 526 39.42 -10.71 -20.74
C PRO A 526 40.81 -10.05 -20.65
N GLU A 527 41.45 -10.10 -19.49
CA GLU A 527 42.77 -9.50 -19.24
C GLU A 527 43.92 -10.40 -19.69
N VAL A 528 43.62 -11.66 -20.05
CA VAL A 528 44.60 -12.61 -20.56
C VAL A 528 44.68 -12.46 -22.07
N ARG A 529 45.89 -12.43 -22.61
CA ARG A 529 46.11 -12.28 -24.06
C ARG A 529 47.15 -13.25 -24.59
N PHE A 530 47.01 -13.61 -25.86
CA PHE A 530 48.01 -14.36 -26.61
C PHE A 530 48.99 -13.38 -27.26
N THR A 531 50.26 -13.38 -26.82
CA THR A 531 51.27 -12.51 -27.46
C THR A 531 51.75 -13.07 -28.80
N ASN A 532 51.59 -14.38 -29.04
CA ASN A 532 51.67 -15.01 -30.35
C ASN A 532 50.29 -15.59 -30.70
N VAL A 533 49.47 -14.79 -31.39
CA VAL A 533 48.08 -15.12 -31.72
C VAL A 533 47.98 -16.36 -32.62
N PRO A 534 48.72 -16.50 -33.76
CA PRO A 534 48.58 -17.68 -34.62
C PRO A 534 48.86 -19.00 -33.90
N GLU A 535 49.95 -19.08 -33.13
CA GLU A 535 50.33 -20.34 -32.45
C GLU A 535 49.62 -20.58 -31.10
N ARG A 536 48.79 -19.63 -30.65
CA ARG A 536 48.13 -19.66 -29.33
C ARG A 536 49.13 -19.87 -28.19
N THR A 537 50.31 -19.24 -28.29
CA THR A 537 51.42 -19.39 -27.34
C THR A 537 51.76 -18.07 -26.66
N GLN A 538 52.58 -18.15 -25.61
CA GLN A 538 53.02 -17.00 -24.80
C GLN A 538 51.82 -16.24 -24.19
N ILE A 539 51.00 -16.98 -23.42
CA ILE A 539 49.83 -16.45 -22.71
C ILE A 539 50.31 -15.47 -21.64
N ASP A 540 49.91 -14.20 -21.76
CA ASP A 540 50.25 -13.13 -20.83
C ASP A 540 49.13 -12.95 -19.80
N VAL A 541 49.37 -13.41 -18.58
CA VAL A 541 48.47 -13.28 -17.42
C VAL A 541 48.82 -12.09 -16.53
N GLY A 542 49.80 -11.26 -16.92
CA GLY A 542 50.35 -10.20 -16.09
C GLY A 542 49.43 -8.98 -15.88
N ARG A 543 48.32 -8.89 -16.64
CA ARG A 543 47.32 -7.83 -16.52
C ARG A 543 46.14 -8.19 -15.60
N ILE A 544 46.08 -9.42 -15.08
CA ILE A 544 45.03 -9.80 -14.11
C ILE A 544 45.27 -9.01 -12.80
N PRO A 545 44.35 -8.12 -12.40
CA PRO A 545 44.50 -7.37 -11.15
C PRO A 545 44.36 -8.32 -9.95
N LEU A 546 45.09 -8.03 -8.87
CA LEU A 546 45.07 -8.84 -7.64
C LEU A 546 43.65 -8.97 -7.03
N GLN A 547 42.74 -8.03 -7.34
CA GLN A 547 41.34 -8.06 -6.94
C GLN A 547 40.55 -9.20 -7.59
N ARG A 548 40.92 -9.65 -8.80
CA ARG A 548 40.20 -10.70 -9.54
C ARG A 548 40.50 -12.13 -9.05
N LEU A 549 41.48 -12.27 -8.16
CA LEU A 549 41.78 -13.55 -7.47
C LEU A 549 40.81 -13.83 -6.30
N LYS A 550 39.72 -13.05 -6.15
CA LYS A 550 38.78 -13.06 -5.02
C LYS A 550 37.31 -13.40 -5.37
N LEU A 551 36.99 -14.06 -6.50
CA LEU A 551 35.60 -14.12 -7.00
C LEU A 551 34.90 -15.51 -6.97
N GLN A 552 33.67 -15.49 -6.44
CA GLN A 552 32.37 -16.18 -6.73
C GLN A 552 32.30 -17.67 -7.16
N ILE A 553 31.41 -18.45 -6.52
CA ILE A 553 31.09 -19.85 -6.88
C ILE A 553 29.78 -19.91 -7.68
N LEU A 554 29.88 -20.33 -8.95
CA LEU A 554 28.75 -20.84 -9.71
C LEU A 554 28.67 -22.37 -9.59
N VAL A 555 27.57 -22.88 -9.05
CA VAL A 555 27.21 -24.30 -9.08
C VAL A 555 26.25 -24.52 -10.25
N ASP A 556 26.75 -25.08 -11.36
CA ASP A 556 25.99 -25.34 -12.60
C ASP A 556 24.98 -26.50 -12.45
N THR A 557 23.96 -26.55 -13.31
CA THR A 557 22.87 -27.54 -13.37
C THR A 557 23.22 -28.97 -12.93
N HIS A 558 22.38 -29.58 -12.08
CA HIS A 558 22.51 -30.95 -11.55
C HIS A 558 23.78 -31.24 -10.72
N SER A 559 24.40 -30.22 -10.15
CA SER A 559 25.63 -30.40 -9.38
C SER A 559 25.34 -30.76 -7.93
N LYS A 560 26.05 -31.77 -7.43
CA LYS A 560 26.40 -31.91 -6.01
C LYS A 560 27.70 -31.20 -5.69
N VAL A 561 27.61 -30.18 -4.83
CA VAL A 561 28.77 -29.43 -4.34
C VAL A 561 28.85 -29.59 -2.83
N LEU A 562 30.00 -30.10 -2.39
CA LEU A 562 30.51 -30.01 -1.02
C LEU A 562 31.45 -28.81 -1.03
N ALA A 563 31.01 -27.70 -0.47
CA ALA A 563 31.79 -26.49 -0.33
C ALA A 563 32.31 -26.44 1.11
N ASP A 564 33.55 -26.89 1.28
CA ASP A 564 34.28 -26.87 2.54
C ASP A 564 35.45 -25.89 2.33
N LEU A 565 35.24 -24.62 2.69
CA LEU A 565 36.05 -23.49 2.21
C LEU A 565 36.51 -22.61 3.37
N GLU A 566 37.83 -22.55 3.58
CA GLU A 566 38.50 -21.72 4.60
C GLU A 566 38.53 -20.20 4.27
N TYR A 567 37.69 -19.69 3.37
CA TYR A 567 37.74 -18.29 2.92
C TYR A 567 36.34 -17.68 2.72
N SER A 568 36.23 -16.38 3.01
CA SER A 568 35.02 -15.57 2.81
C SER A 568 34.56 -15.59 1.34
N LEU A 569 33.30 -15.97 1.12
CA LEU A 569 32.65 -16.01 -0.20
C LEU A 569 31.60 -14.91 -0.29
N GLU A 570 31.51 -14.24 -1.44
CA GLU A 570 30.43 -13.26 -1.68
C GLU A 570 29.10 -14.01 -1.93
N GLN A 571 29.04 -14.99 -2.84
CA GLN A 571 27.76 -15.59 -3.25
C GLN A 571 27.86 -17.10 -3.51
N ILE A 572 26.79 -17.84 -3.18
CA ILE A 572 26.52 -19.22 -3.63
C ILE A 572 25.35 -19.16 -4.62
N LEU A 573 25.64 -19.49 -5.89
CA LEU A 573 24.62 -19.71 -6.93
C LEU A 573 24.40 -21.20 -7.11
N VAL A 574 23.21 -21.69 -6.78
CA VAL A 574 22.78 -23.09 -6.94
C VAL A 574 21.81 -23.19 -8.11
N ASP A 575 22.28 -23.63 -9.26
CA ASP A 575 21.48 -23.82 -10.49
C ASP A 575 20.55 -25.06 -10.40
N THR A 576 19.57 -25.16 -11.29
CA THR A 576 18.47 -26.14 -11.27
C THR A 576 18.86 -27.57 -10.92
N HIS A 577 18.01 -28.22 -10.11
CA HIS A 577 18.15 -29.61 -9.65
C HIS A 577 19.44 -29.93 -8.88
N SER A 578 20.12 -28.93 -8.34
CA SER A 578 21.38 -29.10 -7.64
C SER A 578 21.17 -29.39 -6.15
N LYS A 579 22.17 -30.02 -5.53
CA LYS A 579 22.18 -30.26 -4.09
C LYS A 579 23.47 -29.73 -3.51
N VAL A 580 23.37 -28.74 -2.65
CA VAL A 580 24.54 -28.12 -2.02
C VAL A 580 24.52 -28.46 -0.54
N LEU A 581 25.66 -28.97 -0.08
CA LEU A 581 25.98 -29.05 1.34
C LEU A 581 27.16 -28.09 1.54
N ALA A 582 26.87 -26.98 2.19
CA ALA A 582 27.84 -25.92 2.47
C ALA A 582 28.04 -25.90 3.98
N ASP A 583 29.26 -26.22 4.40
CA ASP A 583 29.72 -26.08 5.78
C ASP A 583 30.78 -24.98 5.73
N LEU A 584 30.40 -23.79 6.20
CA LEU A 584 31.16 -22.56 5.95
C LEU A 584 31.47 -21.85 7.27
N GLU A 585 32.74 -21.83 7.62
CA GLU A 585 33.28 -21.15 8.81
C GLU A 585 33.33 -19.60 8.68
N TYR A 586 32.80 -19.01 7.60
CA TYR A 586 32.93 -17.56 7.32
C TYR A 586 31.69 -16.97 6.63
N SER A 587 31.49 -15.66 6.82
CA SER A 587 30.35 -14.88 6.30
C SER A 587 30.15 -15.02 4.79
N LEU A 588 28.88 -15.16 4.38
CA LEU A 588 28.42 -15.24 3.00
C LEU A 588 27.52 -14.03 2.70
N GLU A 589 27.55 -13.41 1.52
CA GLU A 589 26.57 -12.35 1.21
C GLU A 589 25.25 -12.97 0.75
N GLN A 590 25.22 -13.91 -0.21
CA GLN A 590 23.94 -14.44 -0.73
C GLN A 590 23.93 -15.94 -1.04
N ILE A 591 22.80 -16.60 -0.75
CA ILE A 591 22.45 -17.94 -1.27
C ILE A 591 21.32 -17.78 -2.28
N LEU A 592 21.60 -18.11 -3.54
CA LEU A 592 20.64 -18.13 -4.64
C LEU A 592 20.35 -19.58 -5.02
N VAL A 593 19.11 -20.03 -4.87
CA VAL A 593 18.70 -21.42 -5.10
C VAL A 593 17.69 -21.51 -6.23
N ASP A 594 18.14 -21.90 -7.41
CA ASP A 594 17.31 -22.13 -8.60
C ASP A 594 16.45 -23.41 -8.46
N THR A 595 15.53 -23.64 -9.39
CA THR A 595 14.41 -24.58 -9.29
C THR A 595 14.79 -26.02 -8.92
N HIS A 596 13.93 -26.67 -8.11
CA HIS A 596 14.06 -28.06 -7.67
C HIS A 596 15.36 -28.42 -6.93
N SER A 597 16.06 -27.44 -6.37
CA SER A 597 17.33 -27.61 -5.70
C SER A 597 17.17 -27.77 -4.19
N LYS A 598 18.19 -28.34 -3.55
CA LYS A 598 18.21 -28.49 -2.09
C LYS A 598 19.51 -27.94 -1.54
N VAL A 599 19.41 -27.03 -0.59
CA VAL A 599 20.55 -26.49 0.12
C VAL A 599 20.43 -26.88 1.58
N LEU A 600 21.49 -27.50 2.10
CA LEU A 600 21.73 -27.59 3.52
C LEU A 600 22.98 -26.75 3.78
N ALA A 601 22.78 -25.61 4.44
CA ALA A 601 23.84 -24.70 4.79
C ALA A 601 23.92 -24.63 6.31
N ASP A 602 25.06 -25.01 6.85
CA ASP A 602 25.42 -24.79 8.24
C ASP A 602 26.44 -23.64 8.24
N LEU A 603 26.02 -22.50 8.78
CA LEU A 603 26.71 -21.22 8.63
C LEU A 603 26.96 -20.63 10.01
N GLU A 604 28.23 -20.63 10.43
CA GLU A 604 28.66 -20.05 11.71
C GLU A 604 28.62 -18.51 11.72
N TYR A 605 28.39 -17.84 10.58
CA TYR A 605 28.47 -16.37 10.45
C TYR A 605 27.40 -15.79 9.52
N SER A 606 27.24 -14.45 9.59
CA SER A 606 26.17 -13.68 8.94
C SER A 606 26.01 -13.95 7.43
N LEU A 607 24.74 -14.04 7.01
CA LEU A 607 24.30 -14.18 5.63
C LEU A 607 23.49 -12.92 5.25
N GLU A 608 23.67 -12.26 4.10
CA GLU A 608 22.79 -11.12 3.76
C GLU A 608 21.44 -11.63 3.22
N GLN A 609 21.41 -12.56 2.26
CA GLN A 609 20.14 -12.97 1.64
C GLN A 609 20.04 -14.47 1.31
N ILE A 610 18.84 -15.03 1.47
CA ILE A 610 18.43 -16.34 0.92
C ILE A 610 17.33 -16.10 -0.13
N LEU A 611 17.61 -16.44 -1.39
CA LEU A 611 16.65 -16.45 -2.49
C LEU A 611 16.40 -17.88 -2.94
N VAL A 612 15.16 -18.32 -2.92
CA VAL A 612 14.77 -19.70 -3.23
C VAL A 612 13.74 -19.73 -4.33
N ASP A 613 14.13 -20.12 -5.54
CA ASP A 613 13.30 -20.35 -6.71
C ASP A 613 12.41 -21.62 -6.54
N THR A 614 11.51 -21.82 -7.49
CA THR A 614 10.44 -22.81 -7.60
C THR A 614 10.80 -24.22 -7.08
N HIS A 615 9.96 -24.80 -6.23
CA HIS A 615 10.06 -26.20 -5.74
C HIS A 615 11.36 -26.58 -5.01
N SER A 616 12.11 -25.60 -4.51
CA SER A 616 13.38 -25.80 -3.82
C SER A 616 13.22 -25.89 -2.31
N LYS A 617 14.23 -26.44 -1.64
CA LYS A 617 14.24 -26.57 -0.18
C LYS A 617 15.55 -26.06 0.39
N VAL A 618 15.45 -25.13 1.32
CA VAL A 618 16.59 -24.64 2.08
C VAL A 618 16.39 -25.01 3.54
N LEU A 619 17.39 -25.67 4.10
CA LEU A 619 17.59 -25.78 5.53
C LEU A 619 18.86 -24.97 5.83
N ALA A 620 18.69 -23.85 6.50
CA ALA A 620 19.81 -23.01 6.92
C ALA A 620 19.79 -22.95 8.45
N ASP A 621 20.86 -23.42 9.06
CA ASP A 621 21.13 -23.21 10.48
C ASP A 621 22.14 -22.05 10.55
N LEU A 622 21.71 -20.93 11.10
CA LEU A 622 22.40 -19.64 11.00
C LEU A 622 22.61 -19.08 12.40
N GLU A 623 23.87 -19.07 12.86
CA GLU A 623 24.20 -18.52 14.18
C GLU A 623 24.13 -16.96 14.22
N TYR A 624 24.01 -16.28 13.07
CA TYR A 624 24.06 -14.80 12.99
C TYR A 624 23.08 -14.21 11.96
N SER A 625 22.92 -12.87 12.00
CA SER A 625 21.92 -12.07 11.28
C SER A 625 21.78 -12.41 9.79
N LEU A 626 20.53 -12.48 9.34
CA LEU A 626 20.10 -12.62 7.94
C LEU A 626 19.38 -11.34 7.52
N GLU A 627 19.63 -10.71 6.37
CA GLU A 627 18.83 -9.51 6.00
C GLU A 627 17.49 -9.93 5.39
N GLN A 628 17.46 -10.86 4.42
CA GLN A 628 16.22 -11.21 3.72
C GLN A 628 16.07 -12.71 3.40
N ILE A 629 14.83 -13.21 3.52
CA ILE A 629 14.39 -14.50 2.97
C ILE A 629 13.35 -14.24 1.87
N LEU A 630 13.67 -14.65 0.65
CA LEU A 630 12.80 -14.58 -0.52
C LEU A 630 12.51 -16.00 -1.03
N VAL A 631 11.24 -16.41 -1.02
CA VAL A 631 10.83 -17.77 -1.36
C VAL A 631 9.81 -17.76 -2.49
N ASP A 632 10.21 -18.19 -3.68
CA ASP A 632 9.36 -18.42 -4.85
C ASP A 632 8.44 -19.64 -4.65
N THR A 633 7.53 -19.84 -5.59
CA THR A 633 6.52 -20.89 -5.75
C THR A 633 6.88 -22.28 -5.21
N HIS A 634 6.00 -22.85 -4.38
CA HIS A 634 6.08 -24.23 -3.88
C HIS A 634 7.37 -24.62 -3.12
N SER A 635 8.14 -23.65 -2.64
CA SER A 635 9.40 -23.84 -1.95
C SER A 635 9.23 -23.88 -0.44
N LYS A 636 10.24 -24.42 0.23
CA LYS A 636 10.25 -24.54 1.70
C LYS A 636 11.56 -24.04 2.26
N VAL A 637 11.47 -23.10 3.19
CA VAL A 637 12.61 -22.63 3.97
C VAL A 637 12.35 -22.98 5.42
N LEU A 638 13.32 -23.65 6.03
CA LEU A 638 13.44 -23.73 7.48
C LEU A 638 14.75 -23.02 7.81
N ALA A 639 14.62 -21.90 8.50
CA ALA A 639 15.73 -21.10 8.96
C ALA A 639 15.63 -21.01 10.48
N ASP A 640 16.62 -21.56 11.17
CA ASP A 640 16.80 -21.35 12.61
C ASP A 640 17.81 -20.21 12.75
N LEU A 641 17.36 -19.08 13.31
CA LEU A 641 18.07 -17.80 13.24
C LEU A 641 18.21 -17.21 14.65
N GLU A 642 19.44 -17.19 15.17
CA GLU A 642 19.71 -16.61 16.48
C GLU A 642 19.66 -15.05 16.50
N TYR A 643 19.58 -14.36 15.35
CA TYR A 643 19.64 -12.88 15.27
C TYR A 643 18.75 -12.28 14.16
N SER A 644 18.61 -10.95 14.19
CA SER A 644 17.65 -10.12 13.42
C SER A 644 17.55 -10.48 11.93
N LEU A 645 16.30 -10.49 11.44
CA LEU A 645 15.92 -10.64 10.03
C LEU A 645 15.26 -9.34 9.56
N GLU A 646 15.55 -8.76 8.39
CA GLU A 646 14.82 -7.56 7.96
C GLU A 646 13.48 -7.94 7.30
N GLN A 647 13.47 -8.88 6.35
CA GLN A 647 12.25 -9.20 5.61
C GLN A 647 12.07 -10.70 5.30
N ILE A 648 10.81 -11.16 5.37
CA ILE A 648 10.35 -12.44 4.83
C ILE A 648 9.37 -12.18 3.69
N LEU A 649 9.72 -12.60 2.48
CA LEU A 649 8.89 -12.53 1.28
C LEU A 649 8.60 -13.95 0.78
N VAL A 650 7.33 -14.35 0.77
CA VAL A 650 6.90 -15.70 0.43
C VAL A 650 5.90 -15.68 -0.71
N ASP A 651 6.30 -16.13 -1.89
CA ASP A 651 5.46 -16.35 -3.07
C ASP A 651 4.54 -17.59 -2.88
N THR A 652 3.67 -17.82 -3.85
CA THR A 652 2.59 -18.78 -3.94
C THR A 652 2.91 -20.22 -3.47
N HIS A 653 2.03 -20.77 -2.63
CA HIS A 653 2.09 -22.15 -2.11
C HIS A 653 3.38 -22.55 -1.35
N SER A 654 4.13 -21.57 -0.86
CA SER A 654 5.39 -21.78 -0.16
C SER A 654 5.21 -21.78 1.36
N LYS A 655 6.21 -22.33 2.06
CA LYS A 655 6.20 -22.42 3.51
C LYS A 655 7.51 -21.95 4.09
N VAL A 656 7.43 -21.00 5.00
CA VAL A 656 8.56 -20.54 5.81
C VAL A 656 8.27 -20.87 7.26
N LEU A 657 9.22 -21.53 7.89
CA LEU A 657 9.31 -21.62 9.34
C LEU A 657 10.61 -20.93 9.73
N ALA A 658 10.48 -19.81 10.41
CA ALA A 658 11.59 -19.01 10.91
C ALA A 658 11.41 -18.91 12.43
N ASP A 659 12.35 -19.47 13.17
CA ASP A 659 12.46 -19.25 14.62
C ASP A 659 13.47 -18.11 14.79
N LEU A 660 13.02 -16.97 15.33
CA LEU A 660 13.74 -15.70 15.28
C LEU A 660 13.83 -15.08 16.67
N GLU A 661 15.02 -15.06 17.25
CA GLU A 661 15.23 -14.44 18.57
C GLU A 661 15.21 -12.89 18.55
N TYR A 662 15.13 -12.21 17.39
CA TYR A 662 15.24 -10.74 17.29
C TYR A 662 14.38 -10.11 16.16
N SER A 663 14.31 -8.77 16.15
CA SER A 663 13.38 -7.93 15.37
C SER A 663 13.32 -8.27 13.87
N LEU A 664 12.11 -8.24 13.33
CA LEU A 664 11.78 -8.39 11.92
C LEU A 664 11.19 -7.08 11.39
N GLU A 665 11.50 -6.58 10.19
CA GLU A 665 10.80 -5.37 9.70
C GLU A 665 9.47 -5.76 9.04
N GLN A 666 9.48 -6.71 8.10
CA GLN A 666 8.27 -7.03 7.33
C GLN A 666 8.08 -8.53 7.03
N ILE A 667 6.81 -8.97 7.09
CA ILE A 667 6.35 -10.26 6.58
C ILE A 667 5.39 -10.02 5.42
N LEU A 668 5.76 -10.46 4.22
CA LEU A 668 4.97 -10.38 3.00
C LEU A 668 4.67 -11.79 2.49
N VAL A 669 3.40 -12.17 2.46
CA VAL A 669 2.96 -13.53 2.11
C VAL A 669 1.98 -13.51 0.96
N ASP A 670 2.38 -14.00 -0.20
CA ASP A 670 1.56 -14.21 -1.40
C ASP A 670 0.62 -15.43 -1.23
N THR A 671 -0.19 -15.70 -2.24
CA THR A 671 -1.31 -16.62 -2.32
C THR A 671 -1.04 -18.04 -1.79
N HIS A 672 -1.94 -18.58 -0.95
CA HIS A 672 -1.90 -19.96 -0.44
C HIS A 672 -0.63 -20.36 0.34
N SER A 673 0.14 -19.41 0.84
CA SER A 673 1.39 -19.62 1.57
C SER A 673 1.20 -19.62 3.08
N LYS A 674 2.19 -20.15 3.79
CA LYS A 674 2.16 -20.25 5.25
C LYS A 674 3.47 -19.79 5.84
N VAL A 675 3.39 -18.83 6.74
CA VAL A 675 4.52 -18.38 7.56
C VAL A 675 4.19 -18.69 9.01
N LEU A 676 5.14 -19.34 9.67
CA LEU A 676 5.20 -19.43 11.12
C LEU A 676 6.49 -18.72 11.52
N ALA A 677 6.35 -17.60 12.22
CA ALA A 677 7.45 -16.81 12.74
C ALA A 677 7.23 -16.68 14.25
N ASP A 678 8.15 -17.24 15.03
CA ASP A 678 8.21 -17.02 16.48
C ASP A 678 9.22 -15.88 16.68
N LEU A 679 8.78 -14.72 17.19
CA LEU A 679 9.52 -13.46 17.15
C LEU A 679 9.58 -12.82 18.54
N GLU A 680 10.75 -12.77 19.15
CA GLU A 680 10.93 -12.13 20.47
C GLU A 680 10.93 -10.58 20.43
N TYR A 681 10.88 -9.91 19.26
CA TYR A 681 11.01 -8.44 19.17
C TYR A 681 10.18 -7.81 18.03
N SER A 682 10.16 -6.47 17.97
CA SER A 682 9.26 -5.63 17.16
C SER A 682 9.22 -5.99 15.67
N LEU A 683 8.02 -5.94 15.10
CA LEU A 683 7.72 -6.10 13.69
C LEU A 683 7.18 -4.78 13.11
N GLU A 684 7.50 -4.33 11.90
CA GLU A 684 6.83 -3.12 11.36
C GLU A 684 5.50 -3.52 10.70
N GLN A 685 5.52 -4.48 9.77
CA GLN A 685 4.32 -4.79 8.98
C GLN A 685 4.12 -6.28 8.68
N ILE A 686 2.85 -6.73 8.75
CA ILE A 686 2.40 -8.02 8.23
C ILE A 686 1.45 -7.76 7.06
N LEU A 687 1.81 -8.23 5.86
CA LEU A 687 1.02 -8.16 4.64
C LEU A 687 0.73 -9.58 4.14
N VAL A 688 -0.54 -9.96 4.10
CA VAL A 688 -0.97 -11.32 3.75
C VAL A 688 -1.95 -11.28 2.59
N ASP A 689 -1.53 -11.78 1.42
CA ASP A 689 -2.36 -11.98 0.24
C ASP A 689 -3.30 -13.19 0.43
N THR A 690 -4.13 -13.44 -0.57
CA THR A 690 -5.18 -14.44 -0.74
C THR A 690 -4.91 -15.84 -0.18
N HIS A 691 -5.86 -16.37 0.61
CA HIS A 691 -5.85 -17.74 1.14
C HIS A 691 -4.60 -18.16 1.96
N SER A 692 -3.85 -17.20 2.47
CA SER A 692 -2.61 -17.42 3.20
C SER A 692 -2.81 -17.41 4.71
N LYS A 693 -1.83 -17.95 5.43
CA LYS A 693 -1.87 -18.03 6.90
C LYS A 693 -0.56 -17.58 7.50
N VAL A 694 -0.64 -16.62 8.41
CA VAL A 694 0.48 -16.17 9.25
C VAL A 694 0.14 -16.47 10.69
N LEU A 695 1.08 -17.13 11.37
CA LEU A 695 1.12 -17.23 12.82
C LEU A 695 2.39 -16.48 13.23
N ALA A 696 2.23 -15.37 13.93
CA ALA A 696 3.32 -14.57 14.47
C ALA A 696 3.09 -14.43 15.98
N ASP A 697 4.00 -14.96 16.78
CA ASP A 697 4.04 -14.72 18.22
C ASP A 697 5.05 -13.58 18.43
N LEU A 698 4.63 -12.43 18.96
CA LEU A 698 5.37 -11.17 18.93
C LEU A 698 5.41 -10.52 20.32
N GLU A 699 6.59 -10.45 20.94
CA GLU A 699 6.73 -9.81 22.26
C GLU A 699 6.77 -8.26 22.22
N TYR A 700 6.76 -7.60 21.05
CA TYR A 700 6.90 -6.13 20.95
C TYR A 700 6.09 -5.51 19.79
N SER A 701 6.13 -4.16 19.67
CA SER A 701 5.24 -3.34 18.84
C SER A 701 5.20 -3.74 17.37
N LEU A 702 4.00 -3.67 16.79
CA LEU A 702 3.71 -3.85 15.37
C LEU A 702 3.18 -2.53 14.78
N GLU A 703 3.53 -2.08 13.57
CA GLU A 703 2.86 -0.88 13.02
C GLU A 703 1.55 -1.28 12.35
N GLN A 704 1.56 -2.24 11.43
CA GLN A 704 0.37 -2.55 10.61
C GLN A 704 0.16 -4.04 10.31
N ILE A 705 -1.11 -4.47 10.35
CA ILE A 705 -1.58 -5.76 9.83
C ILE A 705 -2.51 -5.50 8.64
N LEU A 706 -2.13 -5.98 7.46
CA LEU A 706 -2.92 -5.92 6.23
C LEU A 706 -3.22 -7.34 5.73
N VAL A 707 -4.49 -7.71 5.66
CA VAL A 707 -4.92 -9.06 5.29
C VAL A 707 -5.88 -9.01 4.11
N ASP A 708 -5.45 -9.49 2.95
CA ASP A 708 -6.25 -9.72 1.75
C ASP A 708 -7.20 -10.92 1.95
N THR A 709 -7.93 -11.29 0.91
CA THR A 709 -9.11 -12.12 0.92
C THR A 709 -8.90 -13.59 1.33
N HIS A 710 -9.83 -14.13 2.11
CA HIS A 710 -9.80 -15.51 2.63
C HIS A 710 -8.56 -15.92 3.46
N SER A 711 -7.83 -14.97 4.00
CA SER A 711 -6.59 -15.18 4.75
C SER A 711 -6.81 -15.17 6.25
N LYS A 712 -5.84 -15.71 6.98
CA LYS A 712 -5.90 -15.80 8.45
C LYS A 712 -4.60 -15.36 9.08
N VAL A 713 -4.69 -14.39 9.97
CA VAL A 713 -3.58 -13.95 10.81
C VAL A 713 -3.92 -14.23 12.26
N LEU A 714 -2.98 -14.84 12.97
CA LEU A 714 -2.98 -14.94 14.42
C LEU A 714 -1.70 -14.25 14.89
N ALA A 715 -1.86 -13.11 15.56
CA ALA A 715 -0.78 -12.32 16.11
C ALA A 715 -1.03 -12.19 17.62
N ASP A 716 -0.12 -12.70 18.44
CA ASP A 716 -0.11 -12.46 19.88
C ASP A 716 0.91 -11.32 20.10
N LEU A 717 0.49 -10.18 20.64
CA LEU A 717 1.24 -8.91 20.62
C LEU A 717 1.27 -8.26 22.01
N GLU A 718 2.44 -8.18 22.64
CA GLU A 718 2.56 -7.52 23.96
C GLU A 718 2.60 -5.97 23.89
N TYR A 719 2.63 -5.32 22.72
CA TYR A 719 2.78 -3.85 22.62
C TYR A 719 1.99 -3.23 21.44
N SER A 720 2.04 -1.89 21.33
CA SER A 720 1.16 -1.06 20.48
C SER A 720 1.14 -1.46 19.01
N LEU A 721 -0.05 -1.38 18.42
CA LEU A 721 -0.33 -1.56 16.99
C LEU A 721 -0.87 -0.26 16.39
N GLU A 722 -0.50 0.19 15.18
CA GLU A 722 -1.17 1.38 14.61
C GLU A 722 -2.48 0.98 13.93
N GLN A 723 -2.45 0.00 13.01
CA GLN A 723 -3.63 -0.30 12.17
C GLN A 723 -3.84 -1.80 11.88
N ILE A 724 -5.10 -2.23 11.89
CA ILE A 724 -5.57 -3.51 11.36
C ILE A 724 -6.50 -3.26 10.17
N LEU A 725 -6.13 -3.75 9.00
CA LEU A 725 -6.89 -3.67 7.75
C LEU A 725 -7.19 -5.09 7.25
N VAL A 726 -8.47 -5.47 7.20
CA VAL A 726 -8.91 -6.82 6.83
C VAL A 726 -9.86 -6.76 5.65
N ASP A 727 -9.45 -7.32 4.51
CA ASP A 727 -10.24 -7.48 3.29
C ASP A 727 -11.17 -8.72 3.38
N THR A 728 -11.87 -9.06 2.30
CA THR A 728 -13.05 -9.93 2.28
C THR A 728 -12.82 -11.36 2.78
N HIS A 729 -13.77 -11.89 3.55
CA HIS A 729 -13.77 -13.27 4.08
C HIS A 729 -12.56 -13.69 4.93
N SER A 730 -11.82 -12.74 5.47
CA SER A 730 -10.58 -12.96 6.23
C SER A 730 -10.82 -12.96 7.74
N LYS A 731 -9.85 -13.48 8.48
CA LYS A 731 -9.93 -13.57 9.95
C LYS A 731 -8.64 -13.11 10.60
N VAL A 732 -8.74 -12.19 11.53
CA VAL A 732 -7.62 -11.75 12.37
C VAL A 732 -7.97 -12.04 13.82
N LEU A 733 -7.05 -12.71 14.52
CA LEU A 733 -7.01 -12.76 15.97
C LEU A 733 -5.76 -11.97 16.38
N ALA A 734 -5.96 -10.88 17.12
CA ALA A 734 -4.89 -10.07 17.69
C ALA A 734 -5.14 -9.95 19.20
N ASP A 735 -4.23 -10.46 20.02
CA ASP A 735 -4.24 -10.21 21.47
C ASP A 735 -3.23 -9.09 21.72
N LEU A 736 -3.65 -7.94 22.26
CA LEU A 736 -2.89 -6.68 22.25
C LEU A 736 -2.87 -6.05 23.65
N GLU A 737 -1.70 -5.95 24.29
CA GLU A 737 -1.58 -5.29 25.61
C GLU A 737 -1.53 -3.74 25.54
N TYR A 738 -1.49 -3.10 24.36
CA TYR A 738 -1.34 -1.63 24.25
C TYR A 738 -2.15 -1.01 23.09
N SER A 739 -2.08 0.32 22.95
CA SER A 739 -2.96 1.14 22.09
C SER A 739 -2.97 0.72 20.62
N LEU A 740 -4.15 0.82 20.01
CA LEU A 740 -4.42 0.63 18.59
C LEU A 740 -4.96 1.93 17.98
N GLU A 741 -4.57 2.39 16.79
CA GLU A 741 -5.24 3.59 16.22
C GLU A 741 -6.55 3.18 15.53
N GLN A 742 -6.50 2.21 14.60
CA GLN A 742 -7.66 1.92 13.74
C GLN A 742 -7.87 0.43 13.43
N ILE A 743 -9.15 0.00 13.43
CA ILE A 743 -9.60 -1.29 12.89
C ILE A 743 -10.53 -1.04 11.70
N LEU A 744 -10.14 -1.52 10.52
CA LEU A 744 -10.95 -1.47 9.30
C LEU A 744 -11.22 -2.89 8.79
N VAL A 745 -12.50 -3.25 8.67
CA VAL A 745 -12.93 -4.61 8.28
C VAL A 745 -13.87 -4.55 7.10
N ASP A 746 -13.44 -5.05 5.94
CA ASP A 746 -14.25 -5.25 4.73
C ASP A 746 -15.20 -6.46 4.89
N THR A 747 -15.94 -6.78 3.84
CA THR A 747 -17.03 -7.75 3.71
C THR A 747 -16.76 -9.16 4.24
N HIS A 748 -17.73 -9.69 5.00
CA HIS A 748 -17.74 -11.07 5.51
C HIS A 748 -16.53 -11.49 6.37
N SER A 749 -15.80 -10.53 6.91
CA SER A 749 -14.58 -10.75 7.69
C SER A 749 -14.83 -10.74 9.19
N LYS A 750 -13.86 -11.27 9.94
CA LYS A 750 -13.96 -11.37 11.41
C LYS A 750 -12.67 -10.93 12.08
N VAL A 751 -12.78 -9.97 12.97
CA VAL A 751 -11.67 -9.54 13.83
C VAL A 751 -12.06 -9.85 15.28
N LEU A 752 -11.13 -10.43 16.01
CA LEU A 752 -11.17 -10.51 17.47
C LEU A 752 -9.89 -9.84 17.96
N ALA A 753 -10.06 -8.72 18.66
CA ALA A 753 -9.00 -7.92 19.23
C ALA A 753 -9.26 -7.79 20.73
N ASP A 754 -8.35 -8.26 21.58
CA ASP A 754 -8.37 -8.02 23.02
C ASP A 754 -7.37 -6.89 23.28
N LEU A 755 -7.79 -5.76 23.84
CA LEU A 755 -7.04 -4.49 23.85
C LEU A 755 -7.04 -3.86 25.24
N GLU A 756 -5.87 -3.76 25.89
CA GLU A 756 -5.76 -3.10 27.20
C GLU A 756 -5.71 -1.55 27.16
N TYR A 757 -5.66 -0.90 25.98
CA TYR A 757 -5.53 0.58 25.88
C TYR A 757 -6.33 1.18 24.71
N SER A 758 -6.24 2.51 24.54
CA SER A 758 -7.12 3.33 23.68
C SER A 758 -7.13 2.91 22.21
N LEU A 759 -8.31 3.00 21.60
CA LEU A 759 -8.56 2.82 20.17
C LEU A 759 -9.12 4.12 19.56
N GLU A 760 -8.72 4.58 18.37
CA GLU A 760 -9.38 5.77 17.80
C GLU A 760 -10.67 5.36 17.08
N GLN A 761 -10.61 4.39 16.15
CA GLN A 761 -11.75 4.10 15.26
C GLN A 761 -11.96 2.62 14.95
N ILE A 762 -13.23 2.19 14.92
CA ILE A 762 -13.70 0.90 14.38
C ILE A 762 -14.61 1.16 13.18
N LEU A 763 -14.20 0.69 12.00
CA LEU A 763 -14.96 0.76 10.75
C LEU A 763 -15.25 -0.66 10.24
N VAL A 764 -16.53 -1.05 10.17
CA VAL A 764 -16.95 -2.39 9.78
C VAL A 764 -17.89 -2.33 8.59
N ASP A 765 -17.46 -2.85 7.45
CA ASP A 765 -18.25 -3.01 6.23
C ASP A 765 -19.15 -4.27 6.34
N THR A 766 -19.67 -4.76 5.22
CA THR A 766 -20.87 -5.56 5.08
C THR A 766 -20.74 -7.00 5.59
N HIS A 767 -21.72 -7.49 6.35
CA HIS A 767 -21.75 -8.86 6.89
C HIS A 767 -20.55 -9.29 7.76
N SER A 768 -19.82 -8.34 8.32
CA SER A 768 -18.61 -8.55 9.10
C SER A 768 -18.86 -8.56 10.61
N LYS A 769 -17.90 -9.09 11.36
CA LYS A 769 -18.00 -9.19 12.83
C LYS A 769 -16.73 -8.73 13.51
N VAL A 770 -16.85 -7.83 14.47
CA VAL A 770 -15.75 -7.40 15.34
C VAL A 770 -16.13 -7.70 16.78
N LEU A 771 -15.22 -8.34 17.51
CA LEU A 771 -15.22 -8.43 18.96
C LEU A 771 -13.98 -7.65 19.42
N ALA A 772 -14.18 -6.55 20.14
CA ALA A 772 -13.13 -5.75 20.73
C ALA A 772 -13.38 -5.66 22.24
N ASP A 773 -12.48 -6.12 23.08
CA ASP A 773 -12.52 -5.90 24.52
C ASP A 773 -11.53 -4.75 24.79
N LEU A 774 -11.97 -3.62 25.35
CA LEU A 774 -11.22 -2.36 25.38
C LEU A 774 -11.23 -1.75 26.79
N GLU A 775 -10.07 -1.67 27.44
CA GLU A 775 -9.97 -1.03 28.77
C GLU A 775 -9.93 0.52 28.74
N TYR A 776 -9.87 1.19 27.57
CA TYR A 776 -9.74 2.67 27.48
C TYR A 776 -10.57 3.28 26.33
N SER A 777 -10.43 4.60 26.13
CA SER A 777 -11.30 5.41 25.26
C SER A 777 -11.31 4.98 23.79
N LEU A 778 -12.49 5.10 23.17
CA LEU A 778 -12.73 4.92 21.75
C LEU A 778 -13.32 6.21 21.14
N GLU A 779 -12.87 6.70 19.98
CA GLU A 779 -13.54 7.89 19.40
C GLU A 779 -14.83 7.48 18.68
N GLN A 780 -14.75 6.53 17.73
CA GLN A 780 -15.88 6.25 16.83
C GLN A 780 -16.07 4.76 16.48
N ILE A 781 -17.34 4.32 16.45
CA ILE A 781 -17.78 3.04 15.86
C ILE A 781 -18.69 3.31 14.66
N LEU A 782 -18.28 2.86 13.48
CA LEU A 782 -19.08 2.90 12.25
C LEU A 782 -19.34 1.49 11.72
N VAL A 783 -20.61 1.12 11.60
CA VAL A 783 -21.02 -0.24 11.19
C VAL A 783 -21.95 -0.17 9.99
N ASP A 784 -21.50 -0.68 8.85
CA ASP A 784 -22.28 -0.83 7.62
C ASP A 784 -23.20 -2.07 7.68
N THR A 785 -23.83 -2.47 6.57
CA THR A 785 -25.01 -3.31 6.56
C THR A 785 -24.77 -4.78 6.99
N HIS A 786 -25.74 -5.34 7.74
CA HIS A 786 -25.75 -6.72 8.24
C HIS A 786 -24.55 -7.15 9.13
N SER A 787 -23.85 -6.19 9.72
CA SER A 787 -22.65 -6.42 10.52
C SER A 787 -22.91 -6.43 12.02
N LYS A 788 -21.94 -6.95 12.78
CA LYS A 788 -22.05 -7.05 14.24
C LYS A 788 -20.78 -6.59 14.93
N VAL A 789 -20.92 -5.66 15.85
CA VAL A 789 -19.82 -5.23 16.73
C VAL A 789 -20.22 -5.53 18.17
N LEU A 790 -19.28 -6.07 18.93
CA LEU A 790 -19.36 -6.17 20.38
C LEU A 790 -18.09 -5.51 20.92
N ALA A 791 -18.26 -4.41 21.62
CA ALA A 791 -17.19 -3.60 22.19
C ALA A 791 -17.46 -3.45 23.69
N ASP A 792 -16.65 -4.04 24.55
CA ASP A 792 -16.72 -3.79 26.01
C ASP A 792 -15.73 -2.65 26.30
N LEU A 793 -16.18 -1.53 26.88
CA LEU A 793 -15.42 -0.27 26.95
C LEU A 793 -15.46 0.33 28.36
N GLU A 794 -14.29 0.42 29.03
CA GLU A 794 -14.22 1.05 30.37
C GLU A 794 -14.20 2.59 30.34
N TYR A 795 -14.07 3.26 29.19
CA TYR A 795 -13.97 4.73 29.11
C TYR A 795 -14.82 5.35 27.99
N SER A 796 -14.57 6.63 27.67
CA SER A 796 -15.42 7.46 26.80
C SER A 796 -15.46 6.98 25.35
N LEU A 797 -16.67 7.01 24.77
CA LEU A 797 -16.95 6.82 23.34
C LEU A 797 -17.60 8.06 22.76
N GLU A 798 -17.09 8.69 21.69
CA GLU A 798 -17.76 9.88 21.14
C GLU A 798 -19.02 9.50 20.35
N GLN A 799 -18.93 8.55 19.39
CA GLN A 799 -20.02 8.31 18.44
C GLN A 799 -20.21 6.83 18.05
N ILE A 800 -21.48 6.41 17.93
CA ILE A 800 -21.91 5.14 17.33
C ILE A 800 -22.81 5.43 16.12
N LEU A 801 -22.37 5.01 14.94
CA LEU A 801 -23.14 5.11 13.69
C LEU A 801 -23.40 3.70 13.13
N VAL A 802 -24.67 3.30 13.03
CA VAL A 802 -25.05 1.94 12.61
C VAL A 802 -25.99 2.00 11.42
N ASP A 803 -25.56 1.49 10.28
CA ASP A 803 -26.35 1.33 9.06
C ASP A 803 -27.22 0.04 9.09
N THR A 804 -27.84 -0.34 7.99
CA THR A 804 -29.00 -1.22 7.93
C THR A 804 -28.76 -2.66 8.40
N HIS A 805 -29.75 -3.22 9.12
CA HIS A 805 -29.75 -4.61 9.62
C HIS A 805 -28.56 -5.04 10.50
N SER A 806 -27.86 -4.08 11.10
CA SER A 806 -26.66 -4.29 11.90
C SER A 806 -26.95 -4.32 13.40
N LYS A 807 -25.99 -4.83 14.17
CA LYS A 807 -26.11 -4.93 15.63
C LYS A 807 -24.85 -4.47 16.34
N VAL A 808 -24.99 -3.58 17.30
CA VAL A 808 -23.90 -3.17 18.18
C VAL A 808 -24.30 -3.48 19.62
N LEU A 809 -23.39 -4.11 20.36
CA LEU A 809 -23.40 -4.19 21.81
C LEU A 809 -22.20 -3.38 22.30
N ALA A 810 -22.44 -2.33 23.07
CA ALA A 810 -21.41 -1.54 23.73
C ALA A 810 -21.73 -1.45 25.22
N ASP A 811 -20.80 -1.79 26.10
CA ASP A 811 -20.93 -1.57 27.55
C ASP A 811 -19.93 -0.44 27.87
N LEU A 812 -20.38 0.66 28.47
CA LEU A 812 -19.66 1.94 28.52
C LEU A 812 -19.73 2.56 29.93
N GLU A 813 -18.57 2.74 30.58
CA GLU A 813 -18.53 3.39 31.91
C GLU A 813 -18.53 4.94 31.84
N TYR A 814 -18.49 5.60 30.67
CA TYR A 814 -18.36 7.07 30.57
C TYR A 814 -19.20 7.72 29.45
N SER A 815 -19.16 9.06 29.37
CA SER A 815 -20.02 9.89 28.51
C SER A 815 -19.83 9.66 27.01
N MET A 816 -20.92 9.83 26.25
CA MET A 816 -20.97 9.74 24.79
C MET A 816 -21.72 10.91 24.14
N GLU A 817 -21.40 11.27 22.90
CA GLU A 817 -22.09 12.37 22.20
C GLU A 817 -23.32 11.86 21.43
N LEU A 818 -23.16 10.82 20.59
CA LEU A 818 -24.20 10.46 19.61
C LEU A 818 -24.36 8.95 19.37
N ILE A 819 -25.61 8.47 19.44
CA ILE A 819 -26.03 7.21 18.81
C ILE A 819 -26.93 7.51 17.60
N LEU A 820 -26.51 7.08 16.42
CA LEU A 820 -27.32 7.11 15.19
C LEU A 820 -27.53 5.69 14.66
N VAL A 821 -28.79 5.28 14.55
CA VAL A 821 -29.17 3.93 14.11
C VAL A 821 -30.11 3.98 12.93
N ASP A 822 -29.65 3.53 11.77
CA ASP A 822 -30.43 3.39 10.54
C ASP A 822 -31.20 2.04 10.52
N THR A 823 -31.81 1.71 9.39
CA THR A 823 -32.97 0.88 9.19
C THR A 823 -32.80 -0.57 9.68
N HIS A 824 -33.76 -1.10 10.45
CA HIS A 824 -33.79 -2.48 10.96
C HIS A 824 -32.60 -2.91 11.86
N SER A 825 -31.88 -1.96 12.43
CA SER A 825 -30.69 -2.20 13.26
C SER A 825 -31.00 -2.22 14.74
N LYS A 826 -30.05 -2.75 15.54
CA LYS A 826 -30.19 -2.84 16.99
C LYS A 826 -28.94 -2.40 17.71
N VAL A 827 -29.08 -1.48 18.64
CA VAL A 827 -28.00 -1.07 19.56
C VAL A 827 -28.43 -1.38 20.98
N LEU A 828 -27.52 -1.95 21.75
CA LEU A 828 -27.62 -2.06 23.21
C LEU A 828 -26.38 -1.39 23.77
N ALA A 829 -26.57 -0.27 24.46
CA ALA A 829 -25.53 0.55 25.06
C ALA A 829 -25.84 0.71 26.55
N ASP A 830 -25.07 0.11 27.43
CA ASP A 830 -25.18 0.34 28.88
C ASP A 830 -24.21 1.49 29.22
N LEU A 831 -24.69 2.59 29.81
CA LEU A 831 -23.95 3.86 29.91
C LEU A 831 -24.01 4.43 31.34
N GLU A 832 -22.87 4.53 32.03
CA GLU A 832 -22.84 5.09 33.40
C GLU A 832 -22.89 6.64 33.44
N TYR A 833 -22.80 7.38 32.34
CA TYR A 833 -22.76 8.86 32.35
C TYR A 833 -23.69 9.50 31.29
N SER A 834 -23.36 10.70 30.82
CA SER A 834 -24.22 11.51 29.95
C SER A 834 -24.14 11.11 28.49
N LEU A 835 -25.28 11.14 27.80
CA LEU A 835 -25.38 10.96 26.35
C LEU A 835 -26.10 12.16 25.71
N GLU A 836 -25.49 12.89 24.77
CA GLU A 836 -26.17 14.07 24.21
C GLU A 836 -27.40 13.68 23.37
N GLN A 837 -27.26 12.78 22.38
CA GLN A 837 -28.34 12.50 21.42
C GLN A 837 -28.52 11.03 21.02
N ILE A 838 -29.78 10.61 20.89
CA ILE A 838 -30.19 9.34 20.24
C ILE A 838 -31.05 9.65 19.00
N LEU A 839 -30.61 9.18 17.83
CA LEU A 839 -31.34 9.24 16.57
C LEU A 839 -31.61 7.82 16.05
N VAL A 840 -32.88 7.44 15.94
CA VAL A 840 -33.27 6.08 15.50
C VAL A 840 -34.19 6.14 14.31
N ASP A 841 -33.73 5.65 13.16
CA ASP A 841 -34.50 5.51 11.93
C ASP A 841 -35.24 4.15 11.89
N THR A 842 -35.85 3.86 10.75
CA THR A 842 -36.98 2.99 10.51
C THR A 842 -36.81 1.55 11.01
N HIS A 843 -37.79 1.04 11.77
CA HIS A 843 -37.84 -0.33 12.29
C HIS A 843 -36.66 -0.77 13.20
N SER A 844 -35.93 0.17 13.77
CA SER A 844 -34.75 -0.08 14.59
C SER A 844 -35.07 -0.12 16.08
N LYS A 845 -34.12 -0.62 16.87
CA LYS A 845 -34.28 -0.75 18.33
C LYS A 845 -33.04 -0.30 19.06
N VAL A 846 -33.20 0.58 20.04
CA VAL A 846 -32.13 0.97 20.96
C VAL A 846 -32.56 0.63 22.38
N LEU A 847 -31.66 -0.01 23.13
CA LEU A 847 -31.70 -0.09 24.57
C LEU A 847 -30.53 0.75 25.08
N ALA A 848 -30.80 1.79 25.85
CA ALA A 848 -29.78 2.59 26.51
C ALA A 848 -30.11 2.69 28.00
N ASP A 849 -29.29 2.15 28.89
CA ASP A 849 -29.45 2.34 30.34
C ASP A 849 -28.49 3.47 30.73
N LEU A 850 -28.96 4.54 31.37
CA LEU A 850 -28.23 5.81 31.51
C LEU A 850 -28.35 6.35 32.95
N GLU A 851 -27.22 6.50 33.66
CA GLU A 851 -27.23 7.08 35.01
C GLU A 851 -27.26 8.63 35.05
N TYR A 852 -27.14 9.34 33.91
CA TYR A 852 -27.08 10.82 33.90
C TYR A 852 -27.92 11.47 32.79
N SER A 853 -27.70 12.77 32.53
CA SER A 853 -28.52 13.61 31.66
C SER A 853 -28.35 13.30 30.17
N MET A 854 -29.43 13.53 29.42
CA MET A 854 -29.48 13.47 27.96
C MET A 854 -30.13 14.72 27.36
N GLU A 855 -29.74 15.14 26.16
CA GLU A 855 -30.41 16.28 25.51
C GLU A 855 -31.65 15.81 24.74
N GLN A 856 -31.49 14.87 23.79
CA GLN A 856 -32.57 14.56 22.84
C GLN A 856 -32.72 13.09 22.46
N ILE A 857 -33.97 12.63 22.36
CA ILE A 857 -34.35 11.35 21.74
C ILE A 857 -35.25 11.61 20.52
N LEU A 858 -34.80 11.23 19.32
CA LEU A 858 -35.58 11.26 18.10
C LEU A 858 -35.78 9.85 17.55
N VAL A 859 -37.05 9.44 17.39
CA VAL A 859 -37.42 8.10 16.93
C VAL A 859 -38.33 8.18 15.71
N ASP A 860 -37.83 7.75 14.57
CA ASP A 860 -38.58 7.64 13.32
C ASP A 860 -39.33 6.29 13.24
N THR A 861 -40.03 6.08 12.13
CA THR A 861 -41.09 5.15 11.81
C THR A 861 -40.89 3.71 12.32
N HIS A 862 -41.87 3.19 13.05
CA HIS A 862 -41.91 1.80 13.56
C HIS A 862 -40.75 1.35 14.47
N SER A 863 -40.01 2.29 15.04
CA SER A 863 -38.84 2.01 15.89
C SER A 863 -39.18 1.96 17.36
N LYS A 864 -38.25 1.44 18.16
CA LYS A 864 -38.43 1.32 19.62
C LYS A 864 -37.18 1.75 20.37
N VAL A 865 -37.35 2.65 21.33
CA VAL A 865 -36.32 3.03 22.28
C VAL A 865 -36.78 2.66 23.68
N LEU A 866 -35.91 2.03 24.44
CA LEU A 866 -36.03 1.87 25.89
C LEU A 866 -34.81 2.60 26.47
N ALA A 867 -35.07 3.68 27.20
CA ALA A 867 -34.05 4.49 27.86
C ALA A 867 -34.40 4.62 29.35
N ASP A 868 -33.59 4.07 30.25
CA ASP A 868 -33.76 4.27 31.70
C ASP A 868 -32.80 5.41 32.09
N LEU A 869 -33.29 6.48 32.71
CA LEU A 869 -32.55 7.76 32.86
C LEU A 869 -32.68 8.30 34.29
N GLU A 870 -31.59 8.39 35.05
CA GLU A 870 -31.65 8.92 36.44
C GLU A 870 -31.69 10.46 36.54
N TYR A 871 -31.53 11.23 35.45
CA TYR A 871 -31.52 12.71 35.52
C TYR A 871 -32.45 13.37 34.50
N SER A 872 -31.97 14.39 33.78
CA SER A 872 -32.80 15.27 32.94
C SER A 872 -32.72 14.90 31.47
N LEU A 873 -33.85 15.01 30.77
CA LEU A 873 -33.96 14.85 29.32
C LEU A 873 -34.66 16.06 28.71
N GLU A 874 -34.03 16.82 27.81
CA GLU A 874 -34.69 18.03 27.27
C GLU A 874 -35.90 17.67 26.38
N GLN A 875 -35.73 16.75 25.41
CA GLN A 875 -36.76 16.53 24.39
C GLN A 875 -36.93 15.06 23.95
N ILE A 876 -38.18 14.63 23.80
CA ILE A 876 -38.58 13.40 23.09
C ILE A 876 -39.41 13.75 21.86
N LEU A 877 -38.96 13.32 20.67
CA LEU A 877 -39.76 13.32 19.44
C LEU A 877 -39.97 11.88 18.94
N VAL A 878 -41.22 11.49 18.76
CA VAL A 878 -41.59 10.17 18.27
C VAL A 878 -42.47 10.28 17.04
N ASP A 879 -41.95 9.86 15.89
CA ASP A 879 -42.68 9.75 14.63
C ASP A 879 -43.49 8.44 14.55
N THR A 880 -44.07 8.18 13.39
CA THR A 880 -45.17 7.30 13.07
C THR A 880 -44.99 5.86 13.57
N HIS A 881 -45.99 5.31 14.28
CA HIS A 881 -46.02 3.91 14.77
C HIS A 881 -44.86 3.46 15.69
N SER A 882 -44.14 4.39 16.30
CA SER A 882 -42.97 4.12 17.14
C SER A 882 -43.34 4.03 18.62
N LYS A 883 -42.41 3.49 19.42
CA LYS A 883 -42.60 3.34 20.86
C LYS A 883 -41.37 3.77 21.65
N VAL A 884 -41.57 4.65 22.61
CA VAL A 884 -40.54 5.02 23.59
C VAL A 884 -41.03 4.64 24.97
N LEU A 885 -40.16 4.00 25.73
CA LEU A 885 -40.29 3.81 27.16
C LEU A 885 -39.10 4.54 27.78
N ALA A 886 -39.37 5.61 28.50
CA ALA A 886 -38.38 6.37 29.24
C ALA A 886 -38.78 6.37 30.73
N ASP A 887 -37.90 5.99 31.64
CA ASP A 887 -38.12 6.13 33.09
C ASP A 887 -37.16 7.23 33.54
N LEU A 888 -37.66 8.29 34.19
CA LEU A 888 -36.94 9.55 34.39
C LEU A 888 -37.10 10.07 35.82
N GLU A 889 -36.00 10.20 36.55
CA GLU A 889 -36.05 10.75 37.93
C GLU A 889 -36.06 12.30 38.00
N TYR A 890 -35.87 13.05 36.90
CA TYR A 890 -35.86 14.53 36.93
C TYR A 890 -36.67 15.19 35.78
N SER A 891 -36.41 16.47 35.51
CA SER A 891 -37.21 17.34 34.66
C SER A 891 -37.02 17.07 33.16
N MET A 892 -38.09 17.30 32.40
CA MET A 892 -38.11 17.27 30.94
C MET A 892 -38.76 18.54 30.36
N GLU A 893 -38.34 19.02 29.19
CA GLU A 893 -38.99 20.17 28.56
C GLU A 893 -40.22 19.71 27.75
N GLN A 894 -40.05 18.81 26.78
CA GLN A 894 -41.12 18.50 25.82
C GLN A 894 -41.22 17.04 25.38
N ILE A 895 -42.48 16.56 25.26
CA ILE A 895 -42.83 15.29 24.59
C ILE A 895 -43.69 15.60 23.35
N LEU A 896 -43.18 15.27 22.17
CA LEU A 896 -43.91 15.33 20.90
C LEU A 896 -44.13 13.93 20.32
N VAL A 897 -45.38 13.56 20.08
CA VAL A 897 -45.75 12.22 19.58
C VAL A 897 -46.63 12.34 18.34
N ASP A 898 -46.11 11.91 17.20
CA ASP A 898 -46.84 11.81 15.93
C ASP A 898 -47.73 10.56 15.89
N THR A 899 -48.48 10.40 14.81
CA THR A 899 -49.40 9.35 14.38
C THR A 899 -49.12 7.93 14.89
N HIS A 900 -50.12 7.34 15.55
CA HIS A 900 -50.14 5.94 15.99
C HIS A 900 -49.01 5.47 16.92
N SER A 901 -48.30 6.39 17.57
CA SER A 901 -47.15 6.12 18.43
C SER A 901 -47.52 6.01 19.89
N LYS A 902 -46.60 5.48 20.69
CA LYS A 902 -46.80 5.30 22.14
C LYS A 902 -45.58 5.73 22.92
N VAL A 903 -45.79 6.60 23.89
CA VAL A 903 -44.77 6.98 24.88
C VAL A 903 -45.27 6.58 26.26
N LEU A 904 -44.39 5.96 27.03
CA LEU A 904 -44.56 5.80 28.47
C LEU A 904 -43.35 6.49 29.11
N ALA A 905 -43.61 7.54 29.88
CA ALA A 905 -42.61 8.37 30.54
C ALA A 905 -43.00 8.49 32.02
N ASP A 906 -42.31 7.80 32.92
CA ASP A 906 -42.50 7.98 34.37
C ASP A 906 -41.54 9.11 34.79
N LEU A 907 -42.04 10.19 35.41
CA LEU A 907 -41.32 11.46 35.60
C LEU A 907 -41.49 11.97 37.04
N GLU A 908 -40.42 12.04 37.83
CA GLU A 908 -40.52 12.55 39.22
C GLU A 908 -40.57 14.09 39.35
N TYR A 909 -40.32 14.87 38.29
CA TYR A 909 -40.32 16.35 38.39
C TYR A 909 -41.22 17.03 37.35
N SER A 910 -40.74 18.11 36.72
CA SER A 910 -41.54 19.00 35.88
C SER A 910 -41.42 18.66 34.41
N LEU A 911 -42.54 18.76 33.69
CA LEU A 911 -42.64 18.65 32.25
C LEU A 911 -43.30 19.90 31.68
N GLU A 912 -42.70 20.62 30.73
CA GLU A 912 -43.38 21.83 30.20
C GLU A 912 -44.57 21.44 29.30
N GLN A 913 -44.37 20.57 28.30
CA GLN A 913 -45.38 20.33 27.26
C GLN A 913 -45.52 18.88 26.80
N ILE A 914 -46.77 18.43 26.60
CA ILE A 914 -47.13 17.19 25.89
C ILE A 914 -47.96 17.56 24.66
N LEU A 915 -47.45 17.22 23.48
CA LEU A 915 -48.13 17.39 22.20
C LEU A 915 -48.33 16.02 21.54
N VAL A 916 -49.58 15.60 21.38
CA VAL A 916 -49.93 14.27 20.86
C VAL A 916 -50.79 14.39 19.62
N ASP A 917 -50.26 13.96 18.47
CA ASP A 917 -50.97 13.86 17.21
C ASP A 917 -51.83 12.58 17.15
N THR A 918 -52.38 12.26 15.99
CA THR A 918 -53.53 11.38 15.80
C THR A 918 -53.30 9.90 16.15
N HIS A 919 -54.31 9.28 16.78
CA HIS A 919 -54.32 7.87 17.19
C HIS A 919 -53.17 7.41 18.12
N SER A 920 -52.50 8.34 18.80
CA SER A 920 -51.35 8.09 19.65
C SER A 920 -51.73 7.96 21.12
N LYS A 921 -50.81 7.43 21.93
CA LYS A 921 -51.02 7.26 23.37
C LYS A 921 -49.81 7.67 24.17
N VAL A 922 -50.02 8.57 25.13
CA VAL A 922 -49.00 8.93 26.13
C VAL A 922 -49.52 8.51 27.49
N LEU A 923 -48.63 7.88 28.26
CA LEU A 923 -48.81 7.68 29.69
C LEU A 923 -47.64 8.40 30.35
N ALA A 924 -47.94 9.46 31.07
CA ALA A 924 -46.99 10.19 31.89
C ALA A 924 -47.47 10.16 33.34
N ASP A 925 -46.60 9.79 34.28
CA ASP A 925 -46.87 9.92 35.71
C ASP A 925 -45.92 11.03 36.19
N LEU A 926 -46.44 12.08 36.83
CA LEU A 926 -45.73 13.35 37.04
C LEU A 926 -45.93 13.85 38.47
N GLU A 927 -44.85 14.00 39.25
CA GLU A 927 -44.98 14.56 40.61
C GLU A 927 -44.99 16.11 40.67
N TYR A 928 -44.80 16.85 39.57
CA TYR A 928 -44.76 18.34 39.61
C TYR A 928 -45.53 19.02 38.46
N SER A 929 -45.41 20.36 38.38
CA SER A 929 -46.20 21.22 37.50
C SER A 929 -45.91 21.07 36.02
N MET A 930 -46.93 21.34 35.21
CA MET A 930 -46.89 21.27 33.75
C MET A 930 -47.53 22.49 33.09
N GLU A 931 -47.10 22.90 31.89
CA GLU A 931 -47.72 24.06 31.20
C GLU A 931 -48.89 23.61 30.29
N LEU A 932 -48.65 22.65 29.37
CA LEU A 932 -49.62 22.36 28.31
C LEU A 932 -49.76 20.88 27.95
N ILE A 933 -51.01 20.39 27.96
CA ILE A 933 -51.39 19.13 27.32
C ILE A 933 -52.23 19.44 26.07
N LEU A 934 -51.70 19.14 24.89
CA LEU A 934 -52.43 19.24 23.61
C LEU A 934 -52.58 17.84 22.98
N VAL A 935 -53.82 17.44 22.74
CA VAL A 935 -54.16 16.11 22.21
C VAL A 935 -55.02 16.24 20.96
N ASP A 936 -54.47 15.88 19.81
CA ASP A 936 -55.17 15.81 18.52
C ASP A 936 -55.97 14.47 18.41
N THR A 937 -56.46 14.17 17.21
CA THR A 937 -57.63 13.35 16.92
C THR A 937 -57.45 11.86 17.27
N HIS A 938 -58.44 11.27 17.94
CA HIS A 938 -58.46 9.85 18.35
C HIS A 938 -57.33 9.38 19.29
N SER A 939 -56.67 10.31 19.98
CA SER A 939 -55.52 10.03 20.86
C SER A 939 -55.93 9.92 22.32
N LYS A 940 -55.02 9.39 23.14
CA LYS A 940 -55.25 9.21 24.56
C LYS A 940 -54.04 9.62 25.39
N VAL A 941 -54.26 10.47 26.38
CA VAL A 941 -53.25 10.82 27.38
C VAL A 941 -53.76 10.39 28.74
N LEU A 942 -52.93 9.67 29.48
CA LEU A 942 -53.03 9.50 30.92
C LEU A 942 -51.89 10.33 31.53
N ALA A 943 -52.23 11.31 32.36
CA ALA A 943 -51.26 12.17 33.04
C ALA A 943 -51.67 12.29 34.51
N ASP A 944 -51.08 11.49 35.40
CA ASP A 944 -51.28 11.65 36.85
C ASP A 944 -50.34 12.77 37.31
N LEU A 945 -50.85 13.82 37.97
CA LEU A 945 -50.15 15.09 38.18
C LEU A 945 -50.36 15.57 39.63
N GLU A 946 -49.30 15.63 40.44
CA GLU A 946 -49.42 16.12 41.83
C GLU A 946 -49.53 17.66 41.97
N TYR A 947 -49.32 18.46 40.92
CA TYR A 947 -49.33 19.95 41.03
C TYR A 947 -50.18 20.63 39.94
N SER A 948 -49.83 21.87 39.56
CA SER A 948 -50.62 22.75 38.70
C SER A 948 -50.36 22.49 37.21
N LEU A 949 -51.41 22.63 36.39
CA LEU A 949 -51.35 22.54 34.94
C LEU A 949 -52.00 23.78 34.29
N GLU A 950 -51.32 24.52 33.39
CA GLU A 950 -51.95 25.73 32.84
C GLU A 950 -53.11 25.38 31.88
N GLN A 951 -52.88 24.51 30.88
CA GLN A 951 -53.86 24.26 29.83
C GLN A 951 -54.02 22.79 29.41
N ILE A 952 -55.28 22.37 29.23
CA ILE A 952 -55.67 21.11 28.56
C ILE A 952 -56.45 21.44 27.29
N LEU A 953 -55.90 21.10 26.13
CA LEU A 953 -56.53 21.24 24.81
C LEU A 953 -56.76 19.85 24.19
N VAL A 954 -58.01 19.48 23.94
CA VAL A 954 -58.36 18.15 23.40
C VAL A 954 -59.20 18.29 22.14
N ASP A 955 -58.65 17.88 21.01
CA ASP A 955 -59.35 17.80 19.72
C ASP A 955 -60.12 16.46 19.59
N THR A 956 -60.55 16.12 18.38
CA THR A 956 -61.71 15.31 18.05
C THR A 956 -61.56 13.84 18.46
N HIS A 957 -62.59 13.26 19.07
CA HIS A 957 -62.64 11.84 19.49
C HIS A 957 -61.52 11.36 20.45
N SER A 958 -60.87 12.28 21.15
CA SER A 958 -59.73 12.00 22.03
C SER A 958 -60.14 11.88 23.49
N LYS A 959 -59.23 11.33 24.30
CA LYS A 959 -59.47 11.14 25.73
C LYS A 959 -58.27 11.55 26.56
N VAL A 960 -58.49 12.45 27.50
CA VAL A 960 -57.52 12.77 28.54
C VAL A 960 -58.08 12.30 29.87
N LEU A 961 -57.26 11.61 30.64
CA LEU A 961 -57.51 11.38 32.05
C LEU A 961 -56.32 11.96 32.79
N ALA A 962 -56.58 13.05 33.50
CA ALA A 962 -55.61 13.69 34.35
C ALA A 962 -56.15 13.66 35.79
N ASP A 963 -55.37 13.16 36.72
CA ASP A 963 -55.71 13.19 38.15
C ASP A 963 -54.80 14.29 38.73
N LEU A 964 -55.36 15.34 39.31
CA LEU A 964 -54.66 16.60 39.57
C LEU A 964 -54.89 17.07 41.01
N GLU A 965 -53.84 17.13 41.82
CA GLU A 965 -53.98 17.62 43.21
C GLU A 965 -54.09 19.15 43.31
N TYR A 966 -53.83 19.94 42.25
CA TYR A 966 -53.89 21.42 42.31
C TYR A 966 -54.76 22.05 41.20
N SER A 967 -54.39 23.25 40.72
CA SER A 967 -55.22 24.10 39.86
C SER A 967 -54.96 23.89 38.38
N VAL A 968 -56.02 24.01 37.57
CA VAL A 968 -55.92 24.11 36.10
C VAL A 968 -56.45 25.45 35.62
N GLU A 969 -55.71 26.21 34.80
CA GLU A 969 -56.27 27.47 34.30
C GLU A 969 -57.39 27.21 33.28
N GLN A 970 -57.14 26.41 32.23
CA GLN A 970 -58.10 26.22 31.15
C GLN A 970 -58.24 24.77 30.66
N ILE A 971 -59.49 24.33 30.46
CA ILE A 971 -59.84 23.08 29.79
C ILE A 971 -60.68 23.38 28.56
N LEU A 972 -60.15 23.10 27.36
CA LEU A 972 -60.85 23.20 26.09
C LEU A 972 -60.99 21.82 25.44
N VAL A 973 -62.23 21.42 25.14
CA VAL A 973 -62.55 20.10 24.59
C VAL A 973 -63.41 20.25 23.35
N ASP A 974 -62.88 19.87 22.20
CA ASP A 974 -63.56 19.81 20.91
C ASP A 974 -64.28 18.45 20.73
N THR A 975 -64.69 18.14 19.51
CA THR A 975 -65.82 17.30 19.13
C THR A 975 -65.68 15.83 19.54
N HIS A 976 -66.72 15.26 20.16
CA HIS A 976 -66.80 13.84 20.58
C HIS A 976 -65.70 13.34 21.54
N SER A 977 -65.03 14.24 22.25
CA SER A 977 -63.91 13.95 23.16
C SER A 977 -64.34 13.84 24.61
N LYS A 978 -63.44 13.29 25.44
CA LYS A 978 -63.70 13.11 26.87
C LYS A 978 -62.52 13.51 27.71
N VAL A 979 -62.75 14.36 28.70
CA VAL A 979 -61.78 14.67 29.73
C VAL A 979 -62.33 14.20 31.08
N LEU A 980 -61.52 13.46 31.82
CA LEU A 980 -61.70 13.24 33.24
C LEU A 980 -60.56 14.01 33.93
N ALA A 981 -60.90 14.97 34.77
CA ALA A 981 -59.94 15.77 35.53
C ALA A 981 -60.41 15.82 37.00
N ASP A 982 -59.87 14.99 37.89
CA ASP A 982 -60.14 15.14 39.32
C ASP A 982 -59.25 16.28 39.83
N LEU A 983 -59.81 17.31 40.48
CA LEU A 983 -59.13 18.59 40.76
C LEU A 983 -59.39 19.03 42.20
N GLU A 984 -58.35 19.13 43.04
CA GLU A 984 -58.55 19.64 44.42
C GLU A 984 -58.60 21.18 44.52
N TYR A 985 -58.32 21.96 43.45
CA TYR A 985 -58.28 23.44 43.53
C TYR A 985 -59.01 24.14 42.37
N SER A 986 -58.85 25.47 42.28
CA SER A 986 -59.62 26.35 41.38
C SER A 986 -59.29 26.15 39.90
N LEU A 987 -60.28 26.41 39.05
CA LEU A 987 -60.13 26.39 37.59
C LEU A 987 -60.71 27.65 36.95
N GLU A 988 -60.03 28.29 36.00
CA GLU A 988 -60.57 29.53 35.42
C GLU A 988 -61.67 29.24 34.40
N GLN A 989 -61.41 28.41 33.39
CA GLN A 989 -62.34 28.22 32.28
C GLN A 989 -62.49 26.77 31.80
N ILE A 990 -63.74 26.30 31.66
CA ILE A 990 -64.11 25.07 30.94
C ILE A 990 -64.89 25.43 29.67
N LEU A 991 -64.38 25.04 28.51
CA LEU A 991 -65.07 25.14 27.22
C LEU A 991 -65.24 23.74 26.62
N VAL A 992 -66.48 23.33 26.34
CA VAL A 992 -66.78 22.02 25.76
C VAL A 992 -67.67 22.17 24.54
N ASP A 993 -67.19 21.67 23.40
CA ASP A 993 -67.87 21.70 22.11
C ASP A 993 -68.42 20.30 21.71
N THR A 994 -69.44 20.32 20.85
CA THR A 994 -70.05 19.23 20.08
C THR A 994 -69.85 17.79 20.59
N HIS A 995 -70.88 17.25 21.27
CA HIS A 995 -70.97 15.85 21.71
C HIS A 995 -69.89 15.36 22.67
N SER A 996 -69.17 16.26 23.33
CA SER A 996 -68.07 15.95 24.24
C SER A 996 -68.51 15.84 25.70
N LYS A 997 -67.63 15.27 26.52
CA LYS A 997 -67.91 15.08 27.95
C LYS A 997 -66.73 15.46 28.82
N VAL A 998 -66.94 16.37 29.75
CA VAL A 998 -65.99 16.66 30.82
C VAL A 998 -66.60 16.19 32.13
N LEU A 999 -65.85 15.40 32.88
CA LEU A 999 -66.12 15.11 34.28
C LEU A 999 -64.96 15.73 35.06
N ALA A 1000 -65.27 16.75 35.85
CA ALA A 1000 -64.27 17.43 36.67
C ALA A 1000 -64.78 17.55 38.10
N ASP A 1001 -64.31 16.70 39.01
CA ASP A 1001 -64.66 16.81 40.44
C ASP A 1001 -63.77 17.92 41.02
N LEU A 1002 -64.35 18.95 41.65
CA LEU A 1002 -63.67 20.21 41.95
C LEU A 1002 -63.96 20.64 43.40
N GLU A 1003 -62.93 20.72 44.24
CA GLU A 1003 -63.10 21.23 45.62
C GLU A 1003 -63.21 22.77 45.70
N TYR A 1004 -62.95 23.54 44.63
CA TYR A 1004 -62.95 25.02 44.69
C TYR A 1004 -63.70 25.69 43.52
N SER A 1005 -63.55 27.01 43.37
CA SER A 1005 -64.34 27.84 42.44
C SER A 1005 -63.93 27.71 40.98
N VAL A 1006 -64.91 27.87 40.07
CA VAL A 1006 -64.68 28.00 38.62
C VAL A 1006 -65.15 29.35 38.09
N GLU A 1007 -64.36 30.09 37.32
CA GLU A 1007 -64.84 31.37 36.78
C GLU A 1007 -65.90 31.16 35.69
N GLN A 1008 -65.60 30.35 34.66
CA GLN A 1008 -66.48 30.19 33.50
C GLN A 1008 -66.66 28.73 33.06
N ILE A 1009 -67.91 28.33 32.83
CA ILE A 1009 -68.27 27.05 32.21
C ILE A 1009 -69.13 27.31 30.96
N LEU A 1010 -68.62 26.90 29.81
CA LEU A 1010 -69.25 27.05 28.49
C LEU A 1010 -69.45 25.65 27.87
N VAL A 1011 -70.70 25.27 27.61
CA VAL A 1011 -71.04 23.95 27.06
C VAL A 1011 -71.92 24.09 25.82
N ASP A 1012 -71.45 23.58 24.69
CA ASP A 1012 -72.13 23.69 23.39
C ASP A 1012 -72.48 22.30 22.79
N THR A 1013 -73.55 22.29 22.00
CA THR A 1013 -73.98 21.25 21.06
C THR A 1013 -73.93 19.81 21.58
N HIS A 1014 -74.98 19.37 22.28
CA HIS A 1014 -75.14 18.00 22.78
C HIS A 1014 -74.04 17.49 23.73
N SER A 1015 -73.24 18.38 24.30
CA SER A 1015 -72.15 18.05 25.21
C SER A 1015 -72.61 17.94 26.66
N LYS A 1016 -71.76 17.36 27.50
CA LYS A 1016 -72.04 17.20 28.93
C LYS A 1016 -70.87 17.59 29.80
N VAL A 1017 -71.11 18.48 30.76
CA VAL A 1017 -70.17 18.73 31.86
C VAL A 1017 -70.81 18.22 33.13
N LEU A 1018 -70.08 17.42 33.89
CA LEU A 1018 -70.41 17.13 35.28
C LEU A 1018 -69.27 17.66 36.11
N ALA A 1019 -69.56 18.68 36.90
CA ALA A 1019 -68.63 19.22 37.87
C ALA A 1019 -69.30 19.19 39.24
N ASP A 1020 -68.77 18.42 40.19
CA ASP A 1020 -69.18 18.54 41.59
C ASP A 1020 -68.32 19.66 42.18
N LEU A 1021 -68.92 20.70 42.74
CA LEU A 1021 -68.22 21.95 43.07
C LEU A 1021 -68.51 22.36 44.51
N GLU A 1022 -67.49 22.36 45.38
CA GLU A 1022 -67.72 22.78 46.76
C GLU A 1022 -67.93 24.30 46.89
N TYR A 1023 -67.46 25.15 45.95
CA TYR A 1023 -67.52 26.63 46.09
C TYR A 1023 -68.37 27.34 45.01
N SER A 1024 -67.88 28.44 44.44
CA SER A 1024 -68.64 29.38 43.62
C SER A 1024 -68.30 29.29 42.14
N VAL A 1025 -69.28 29.60 41.29
CA VAL A 1025 -69.08 29.76 39.85
C VAL A 1025 -69.52 31.14 39.39
N GLU A 1026 -68.70 31.86 38.62
CA GLU A 1026 -69.10 33.20 38.15
C GLU A 1026 -70.10 33.09 36.99
N GLN A 1027 -69.79 32.32 35.95
CA GLN A 1027 -70.62 32.25 34.75
C GLN A 1027 -70.81 30.83 34.22
N ILE A 1028 -72.07 30.45 33.94
CA ILE A 1028 -72.41 29.20 33.24
C ILE A 1028 -73.23 29.50 31.98
N LEU A 1029 -72.74 29.07 30.83
CA LEU A 1029 -73.44 29.10 29.54
C LEU A 1029 -73.65 27.66 29.02
N VAL A 1030 -74.91 27.28 28.74
CA VAL A 1030 -75.22 25.94 28.19
C VAL A 1030 -76.12 26.07 26.96
N ASP A 1031 -75.61 25.72 25.79
CA ASP A 1031 -76.27 25.90 24.50
C ASP A 1031 -76.59 24.56 23.80
N THR A 1032 -77.52 24.59 22.84
CA THR A 1032 -77.81 23.55 21.83
C THR A 1032 -77.93 22.12 22.39
N HIS A 1033 -78.98 21.82 23.15
CA HIS A 1033 -79.28 20.46 23.67
C HIS A 1033 -78.20 19.85 24.61
N SER A 1034 -77.35 20.67 25.22
CA SER A 1034 -76.30 20.25 26.14
C SER A 1034 -76.78 20.14 27.58
N LYS A 1035 -75.98 19.48 28.43
CA LYS A 1035 -76.28 19.31 29.84
C LYS A 1035 -75.10 19.65 30.72
N ALA A 1036 -75.29 20.52 31.70
CA ALA A 1036 -74.33 20.71 32.78
C ALA A 1036 -74.96 20.24 34.08
N LEU A 1037 -74.21 19.51 34.90
CA LEU A 1037 -74.53 19.24 36.29
C LEU A 1037 -73.45 19.90 37.13
N ALA A 1038 -73.84 20.82 38.00
CA ALA A 1038 -72.98 21.61 38.84
C ALA A 1038 -73.62 21.66 40.24
N ASP A 1039 -73.25 20.75 41.15
CA ASP A 1039 -73.72 20.82 42.54
C ASP A 1039 -72.85 21.88 43.24
N LEU A 1040 -73.44 22.96 43.78
CA LEU A 1040 -72.71 24.14 44.25
C LEU A 1040 -73.09 24.45 45.70
N GLU A 1041 -72.13 24.51 46.62
CA GLU A 1041 -72.48 24.83 48.01
C GLU A 1041 -72.70 26.33 48.28
N TYR A 1042 -72.16 27.27 47.48
CA TYR A 1042 -72.15 28.72 47.79
C TYR A 1042 -72.89 29.62 46.78
N SER A 1043 -72.22 30.10 45.72
CA SER A 1043 -72.76 31.19 44.89
C SER A 1043 -72.56 31.04 43.39
N LEU A 1044 -73.58 31.43 42.63
CA LEU A 1044 -73.58 31.48 41.17
C LEU A 1044 -74.01 32.88 40.67
N GLU A 1045 -73.15 33.58 39.92
CA GLU A 1045 -73.41 34.97 39.52
C GLU A 1045 -74.27 35.09 38.25
N GLN A 1046 -73.88 34.41 37.15
CA GLN A 1046 -74.53 34.52 35.84
C GLN A 1046 -74.83 33.13 35.23
N ILE A 1047 -76.05 32.97 34.69
CA ILE A 1047 -76.49 31.73 34.04
C ILE A 1047 -77.24 32.06 32.76
N LEU A 1048 -76.85 31.42 31.66
CA LEU A 1048 -77.58 31.45 30.40
C LEU A 1048 -77.71 30.03 29.85
N VAL A 1049 -78.94 29.55 29.70
CA VAL A 1049 -79.23 28.18 29.22
C VAL A 1049 -80.23 28.27 28.08
N ASP A 1050 -79.87 27.72 26.91
CA ASP A 1050 -80.79 27.63 25.78
C ASP A 1050 -82.02 26.79 26.11
N THR A 1051 -83.12 27.08 25.41
CA THR A 1051 -84.45 26.47 25.56
C THR A 1051 -84.47 24.95 25.53
N HIS A 1052 -83.49 24.32 24.88
CA HIS A 1052 -83.43 22.87 24.71
C HIS A 1052 -82.32 22.18 25.52
N SER A 1053 -81.53 22.95 26.26
CA SER A 1053 -80.47 22.49 27.16
C SER A 1053 -80.96 22.36 28.60
N SER A 1054 -80.19 21.67 29.46
CA SER A 1054 -80.57 21.50 30.87
C SER A 1054 -79.38 21.65 31.82
N LEU A 1055 -79.48 22.60 32.75
CA LEU A 1055 -78.60 22.72 33.91
C LEU A 1055 -79.29 22.10 35.13
N LEU A 1056 -78.58 21.24 35.85
CA LEU A 1056 -79.03 20.65 37.10
C LEU A 1056 -78.03 21.07 38.18
N ALA A 1057 -78.42 22.03 39.01
CA ALA A 1057 -77.58 22.59 40.06
C ALA A 1057 -78.36 22.70 41.37
N SER A 1058 -77.74 22.30 42.47
CA SER A 1058 -78.17 22.71 43.81
C SER A 1058 -77.31 23.93 44.17
N VAL A 1059 -77.94 25.02 44.64
CA VAL A 1059 -77.25 26.31 44.89
C VAL A 1059 -77.86 26.93 46.13
N THR A 1060 -77.05 27.38 47.09
CA THR A 1060 -77.54 28.12 48.26
C THR A 1060 -77.87 29.59 47.95
N GLN A 1061 -77.16 30.26 47.02
CA GLN A 1061 -77.40 31.67 46.64
C GLN A 1061 -77.12 32.00 45.15
N VAL A 1062 -78.07 32.64 44.44
CA VAL A 1062 -77.92 33.10 43.03
C VAL A 1062 -78.03 34.63 42.95
N LEU A 1063 -77.06 35.32 42.34
CA LEU A 1063 -76.90 36.79 42.44
C LEU A 1063 -77.21 37.61 41.15
N GLY A 1064 -77.57 36.99 40.01
CA GLY A 1064 -77.80 37.70 38.73
C GLY A 1064 -78.97 37.21 37.84
N LEU A 1065 -79.21 37.96 36.74
CA LEU A 1065 -80.41 37.93 35.87
C LEU A 1065 -80.75 36.56 35.24
N LYS A 1066 -82.01 36.14 35.39
CA LYS A 1066 -82.62 34.96 34.75
C LYS A 1066 -83.30 35.30 33.42
N GLU A 1067 -82.82 34.73 32.32
CA GLU A 1067 -83.68 34.36 31.18
C GLU A 1067 -83.67 32.83 31.05
N CYS A 1068 -84.55 32.15 31.78
CA CYS A 1068 -84.77 30.71 31.67
C CYS A 1068 -86.14 30.43 31.02
N SER A 1069 -86.16 29.78 29.88
CA SER A 1069 -87.33 28.98 29.45
C SER A 1069 -86.98 27.50 29.58
N THR A 1070 -87.77 26.79 30.38
CA THR A 1070 -87.77 25.33 30.65
C THR A 1070 -86.72 24.75 31.62
N VAL A 1071 -86.88 25.01 32.93
CA VAL A 1071 -86.39 24.13 33.99
C VAL A 1071 -87.33 22.93 34.14
N SER A 1072 -86.92 21.74 33.68
CA SER A 1072 -87.63 20.50 34.00
C SER A 1072 -87.06 19.87 35.28
N GLY A 1073 -87.69 20.14 36.42
CA GLY A 1073 -87.58 19.31 37.64
C GLY A 1073 -87.14 20.03 38.90
N LYS A 1074 -88.07 20.14 39.87
CA LYS A 1074 -87.88 20.27 41.33
C LYS A 1074 -86.58 20.96 41.80
N CYS A 1075 -86.62 22.26 42.07
CA CYS A 1075 -85.79 22.85 43.13
C CYS A 1075 -86.24 22.24 44.48
N PHE A 1076 -85.41 21.41 45.10
CA PHE A 1076 -85.51 21.17 46.53
C PHE A 1076 -84.70 22.25 47.23
N THR A 1077 -85.38 23.31 47.66
CA THR A 1077 -84.86 24.19 48.72
C THR A 1077 -85.27 23.56 50.06
N SER A 1078 -84.36 22.87 50.75
CA SER A 1078 -84.51 22.63 52.19
C SER A 1078 -83.69 23.67 52.95
N TYR A 1079 -84.39 24.43 53.79
CA TYR A 1079 -83.87 25.44 54.73
C TYR A 1079 -82.94 24.85 55.77
#